data_AF-A0A972TTN8-F1
#
_entry.id   AF-A0A972TTN8-F1
#
_cell.length_a   1.000
_cell.length_b   1.000
_cell.length_c   1.000
_cell.angle_alpha   90.00
_cell.angle_beta   90.00
_cell.angle_gamma   90.00
#
_symmetry.space_group_name_H-M   'P 1'
#
loop_
_entity.id
_entity.type
_entity.pdbx_description
1 polymer ?
#
loop_
_entity_poly.entity_id
_entity_poly.type
_entity_poly.pdbx_seq_one_letter_code
_entity_poly.pdbx_strand_id
1 'polypeptide(L)'
;MRCPNCYSENPSDNLYCNKCATPLPQIVDEVYVAPTRTLETPIPEIDTGTTYAGRYQVIEELGRGGMGTVFKVIDTEINEKVALKIIRPEIAADKRTIERFQNEIKLARMISHKNVCRMYHFSKEEDTYYIVMEYVQGESLKSMIRMTKQLSLGTAVNIAKQVCEGLSEAHRLGVVHRDLKPQNIMIDQDGNARIMDFGIARSLKAKGITGPGVMVGTPDYMSPEQVEGKEADQRSDIYSLGIILYEMATGKVPFDGDTSLSIMVKHKNEIPQNPRKINTQIPDTLSRLILKCLDKKKEKRYQNVEELHEELNVIEKKFPTREAKVSKRKPITTREITVKFNLKKLLLPALVVIAVIVIGMVGFKYASVKAGAVPLEDMVSVAVISFENQTGENSYDYLQEAIPNLLITSLEQSRYLRVTTWERMHDLLKQLGKEDVEVINSDLGFEICRMEGINAIVLGSYIKADEMFATNVQVLDVETKELLKSASSRGEGVGSILRNQIDELSKEISRGFGLSERKIRANSSQIAEATTLSMEAYNYFLRGRDDYEKFYFADSLRFLERAVELDPEFVMAHYYTALVKGALGDRAGWQEAFDKFKKYMKKLTGKEGLYAEAIYARLEGKDDKKYFKILEDIEKKYPKEKRVHFDLALYYQNHKMNDEAVEKYNKALELDPKYGYAINQLAYLYSYQNDFDKALEYFKRYASISPGDANPYDSMGELYFRMGKLEESKAKFTEALELKPDFDSAWKVAYIFALEENYEGAMRWVDQYISIVPSDAMKSIGYQFKGFYQHILGNLEQSLKTIDKAEELARSLGDNHLIDVVLRMKLWIYYEWGKTEFLRDSIKARMDFRTKNNISSEKLNTMLSDFYYGVLDLKEGRIKSAKSRLAAMKPLLSDLKSEEDKDMKSSYDYLYSMVLLAEGSVDEAVAVYKKRPSFPMSFRSHVSFIRRNVPFDADFYAQAFQEKGEINKAIAEYEKLMTFNSEATEDRPLFHPLGRFRLAKLYEEKGQYTKAIEQYEKALEVWKNADKGLKTVEEAQRRLAALKSR
;
A
#
# COMPACT_ATOMS: atom_id res chain seq x y z
N MET A 1 -24.36 20.05 -28.87
CA MET A 1 -23.60 20.60 -27.72
C MET A 1 -22.92 21.91 -28.12
N ARG A 2 -22.85 22.90 -27.23
CA ARG A 2 -22.24 24.21 -27.53
C ARG A 2 -20.80 24.24 -27.02
N CYS A 3 -19.84 24.59 -27.87
CA CYS A 3 -18.43 24.58 -27.49
C CYS A 3 -18.16 25.58 -26.35
N PRO A 4 -17.50 25.16 -25.25
CA PRO A 4 -17.28 26.05 -24.10
C PRO A 4 -16.29 27.18 -24.40
N ASN A 5 -15.46 27.04 -25.42
CA ASN A 5 -14.45 28.03 -25.78
C ASN A 5 -14.92 29.00 -26.88
N CYS A 6 -15.49 28.49 -27.99
CA CYS A 6 -15.90 29.34 -29.11
C CYS A 6 -17.42 29.43 -29.34
N TYR A 7 -18.22 28.79 -28.48
CA TYR A 7 -19.69 28.81 -28.49
C TYR A 7 -20.38 28.33 -29.78
N SER A 8 -19.64 27.68 -30.68
CA SER A 8 -20.20 27.05 -31.88
C SER A 8 -21.03 25.82 -31.53
N GLU A 9 -22.08 25.57 -32.29
CA GLU A 9 -22.88 24.35 -32.16
C GLU A 9 -22.18 23.17 -32.82
N ASN A 10 -22.10 22.08 -32.06
CA ASN A 10 -21.44 20.85 -32.44
C ASN A 10 -22.39 19.66 -32.23
N PRO A 11 -22.33 18.62 -33.07
CA PRO A 11 -23.01 17.34 -32.84
C PRO A 11 -22.64 16.73 -31.48
N SER A 12 -23.53 15.92 -30.91
CA SER A 12 -23.36 15.33 -29.57
C SER A 12 -22.31 14.21 -29.49
N ASP A 13 -21.93 13.63 -30.63
CA ASP A 13 -20.95 12.56 -30.79
C ASP A 13 -19.52 13.05 -31.06
N ASN A 14 -19.34 14.37 -31.23
CA ASN A 14 -18.02 14.97 -31.46
C ASN A 14 -17.22 15.12 -30.16
N LEU A 15 -16.07 14.45 -30.09
CA LEU A 15 -15.08 14.57 -29.00
C LEU A 15 -14.42 15.96 -28.94
N TYR A 16 -14.32 16.64 -30.08
CA TYR A 16 -13.68 17.94 -30.20
C TYR A 16 -14.54 18.88 -31.04
N CYS A 17 -14.48 20.17 -30.72
CA CYS A 17 -15.17 21.21 -31.45
C CYS A 17 -14.69 21.24 -32.92
N ASN A 18 -15.62 21.10 -33.86
CA ASN A 18 -15.34 21.10 -35.30
C ASN A 18 -14.72 22.42 -35.80
N LYS A 19 -14.83 23.50 -35.02
CA LYS A 19 -14.36 24.84 -35.38
C LYS A 19 -13.03 25.24 -34.73
N CYS A 20 -12.81 24.87 -33.47
CA CYS A 20 -11.62 25.31 -32.73
C CYS A 20 -10.85 24.18 -32.05
N ALA A 21 -11.20 22.92 -32.34
CA ALA A 21 -10.60 21.70 -31.79
C ALA A 21 -10.59 21.61 -30.25
N THR A 22 -11.29 22.50 -29.55
CA THR A 22 -11.44 22.42 -28.09
C THR A 22 -12.22 21.15 -27.72
N PRO A 23 -11.73 20.34 -26.77
CA PRO A 23 -12.44 19.16 -26.29
C PRO A 23 -13.84 19.55 -25.80
N LEU A 24 -14.86 18.82 -26.22
CA LEU A 24 -16.23 19.07 -25.79
C LEU A 24 -16.55 18.18 -24.60
N PRO A 25 -17.21 18.71 -23.54
CA PRO A 25 -17.64 17.89 -22.41
C PRO A 25 -18.64 16.85 -22.90
N GLN A 26 -18.35 15.57 -22.65
CA GLN A 26 -19.27 14.50 -23.01
C GLN A 26 -20.48 14.58 -22.08
N ILE A 27 -21.66 14.78 -22.66
CA ILE A 27 -22.89 14.35 -22.00
C ILE A 27 -22.87 12.84 -22.14
N VAL A 28 -22.27 12.19 -21.14
CA VAL A 28 -22.55 10.79 -20.88
C VAL A 28 -23.98 10.83 -20.36
N ASP A 29 -24.96 10.57 -21.23
CA ASP A 29 -26.26 10.14 -20.75
C ASP A 29 -25.97 9.02 -19.75
N GLU A 30 -26.49 9.13 -18.54
CA GLU A 30 -26.52 8.04 -17.57
C GLU A 30 -27.27 6.87 -18.20
N VAL A 31 -26.58 6.12 -19.05
CA VAL A 31 -26.84 4.71 -19.21
C VAL A 31 -26.44 4.17 -17.85
N TYR A 32 -27.44 3.88 -17.04
CA TYR A 32 -27.34 2.93 -15.96
C TYR A 32 -26.74 1.65 -16.58
N VAL A 33 -25.41 1.60 -16.65
CA VAL A 33 -24.69 0.34 -16.81
C VAL A 33 -24.89 -0.29 -15.45
N ALA A 34 -26.03 -1.00 -15.32
CA ALA A 34 -26.11 -2.09 -14.36
C ALA A 34 -24.76 -2.81 -14.46
N PRO A 35 -24.05 -3.03 -13.34
CA PRO A 35 -22.71 -3.60 -13.35
C PRO A 35 -22.75 -4.72 -14.37
N THR A 36 -21.93 -4.63 -15.41
CA THR A 36 -21.78 -5.78 -16.30
C THR A 36 -21.42 -6.89 -15.37
N ARG A 37 -22.40 -7.76 -15.09
CA ARG A 37 -22.13 -9.13 -14.71
C ARG A 37 -21.21 -9.55 -15.83
N THR A 38 -19.91 -9.56 -15.56
CA THR A 38 -19.07 -10.58 -16.14
C THR A 38 -19.88 -11.83 -15.87
N LEU A 39 -20.50 -12.38 -16.91
CA LEU A 39 -20.78 -13.80 -16.88
C LEU A 39 -19.37 -14.39 -16.84
N GLU A 40 -18.79 -14.46 -15.63
CA GLU A 40 -18.07 -15.65 -15.23
C GLU A 40 -19.08 -16.75 -15.55
N THR A 41 -18.94 -17.29 -16.76
CA THR A 41 -19.63 -18.52 -17.09
C THR A 41 -18.97 -19.49 -16.14
N PRO A 42 -19.65 -19.95 -15.09
CA PRO A 42 -19.02 -20.80 -14.10
C PRO A 42 -18.37 -21.94 -14.88
N ILE A 43 -17.07 -22.12 -14.71
CA ILE A 43 -16.43 -23.36 -15.15
C ILE A 43 -17.20 -24.42 -14.36
N PRO A 44 -17.91 -25.36 -15.01
CA PRO A 44 -18.69 -26.33 -14.26
C PRO A 44 -17.75 -27.02 -13.26
N GLU A 45 -17.99 -26.82 -11.96
CA GLU A 45 -17.28 -27.54 -10.91
C GLU A 45 -17.72 -28.99 -11.01
N ILE A 46 -16.81 -29.82 -11.52
CA ILE A 46 -17.05 -31.23 -11.76
C ILE A 46 -16.38 -31.99 -10.64
N ASP A 47 -17.17 -32.30 -9.62
CA ASP A 47 -16.74 -33.06 -8.46
C ASP A 47 -16.48 -34.52 -8.79
N THR A 48 -15.60 -35.16 -8.01
CA THR A 48 -15.41 -36.61 -8.10
C THR A 48 -16.72 -37.35 -7.82
N GLY A 49 -17.11 -38.26 -8.72
CA GLY A 49 -18.37 -39.01 -8.67
C GLY A 49 -19.49 -38.43 -9.53
N THR A 50 -19.39 -37.17 -9.98
CA THR A 50 -20.36 -36.59 -10.92
C THR A 50 -20.24 -37.21 -12.30
N THR A 51 -21.35 -37.23 -13.05
CA THR A 51 -21.38 -37.72 -14.43
C THR A 51 -21.48 -36.54 -15.39
N TYR A 52 -20.38 -36.23 -16.08
CA TYR A 52 -20.30 -35.16 -17.06
C TYR A 52 -20.84 -35.61 -18.42
N ALA A 53 -21.60 -34.72 -19.08
CA ALA A 53 -22.29 -34.99 -20.35
C ALA A 53 -23.13 -36.29 -20.36
N GLY A 54 -23.69 -36.66 -19.20
CA GLY A 54 -24.52 -37.87 -19.03
C GLY A 54 -23.80 -39.21 -19.22
N ARG A 55 -22.48 -39.22 -19.49
CA ARG A 55 -21.72 -40.42 -19.88
C ARG A 55 -20.39 -40.61 -19.14
N TYR A 56 -19.74 -39.52 -18.74
CA TYR A 56 -18.37 -39.58 -18.23
C TYR A 56 -18.37 -39.38 -16.71
N GLN A 57 -18.30 -40.46 -15.95
CA GLN A 57 -18.26 -40.39 -14.49
C GLN A 57 -16.85 -40.02 -14.02
N VAL A 58 -16.72 -38.89 -13.32
CA VAL A 58 -15.43 -38.34 -12.90
C VAL A 58 -14.85 -39.12 -11.72
N ILE A 59 -13.58 -39.51 -11.83
CA ILE A 59 -12.83 -40.23 -10.80
C ILE A 59 -11.88 -39.31 -10.05
N GLU A 60 -11.11 -38.50 -10.78
CA GLU A 60 -10.10 -37.61 -10.20
C GLU A 60 -9.65 -36.56 -11.24
N GLU A 61 -9.26 -35.38 -10.79
CA GLU A 61 -8.57 -34.40 -11.63
C GLU A 61 -7.12 -34.87 -11.86
N LEU A 62 -6.71 -35.05 -13.12
CA LEU A 62 -5.35 -35.46 -13.50
C LEU A 62 -4.39 -34.27 -13.64
N GLY A 63 -4.91 -33.07 -13.90
CA GLY A 63 -4.12 -31.85 -13.94
C GLY A 63 -4.84 -30.69 -14.63
N ARG A 64 -4.42 -29.47 -14.28
CA ARG A 64 -4.97 -28.21 -14.81
C ARG A 64 -3.91 -27.44 -15.59
N GLY A 65 -4.28 -26.93 -16.77
CA GLY A 65 -3.37 -26.20 -17.65
C GLY A 65 -4.00 -24.97 -18.30
N GLY A 66 -3.22 -24.31 -19.18
CA GLY A 66 -3.63 -23.10 -19.88
C GLY A 66 -4.78 -23.29 -20.87
N MET A 67 -5.08 -24.53 -21.28
CA MET A 67 -6.15 -24.85 -22.23
C MET A 67 -7.38 -25.47 -21.59
N GLY A 68 -7.33 -25.81 -20.29
CA GLY A 68 -8.38 -26.61 -19.67
C GLY A 68 -7.93 -27.47 -18.52
N THR A 69 -8.88 -28.21 -17.96
CA THR A 69 -8.67 -29.19 -16.89
C THR A 69 -8.84 -30.59 -17.45
N VAL A 70 -7.94 -31.52 -17.10
CA VAL A 70 -7.99 -32.93 -17.52
C VAL A 70 -8.43 -33.77 -16.34
N PHE A 71 -9.48 -34.57 -16.54
CA PHE A 71 -10.03 -35.49 -15.57
C PHE A 71 -9.82 -36.93 -16.02
N LYS A 72 -9.64 -37.83 -15.08
CA LYS A 72 -9.83 -39.26 -15.29
C LYS A 72 -11.29 -39.57 -15.08
N VAL A 73 -11.89 -40.24 -16.04
CA VAL A 73 -13.32 -40.57 -16.01
C VAL A 73 -13.53 -42.03 -16.37
N ILE A 74 -14.63 -42.62 -15.91
CA ILE A 74 -15.18 -43.87 -16.43
C ILE A 74 -16.21 -43.48 -17.49
N ASP A 75 -16.01 -43.93 -18.72
CA ASP A 75 -17.06 -43.89 -19.73
C ASP A 75 -18.10 -44.96 -19.39
N THR A 76 -19.29 -44.55 -18.94
CA THR A 76 -20.31 -45.46 -18.40
C THR A 76 -20.97 -46.34 -19.46
N GLU A 77 -20.85 -46.01 -20.75
CA GLU A 77 -21.40 -46.82 -21.84
C GLU A 77 -20.53 -48.04 -22.17
N ILE A 78 -19.21 -47.87 -22.12
CA ILE A 78 -18.22 -48.93 -22.45
C ILE A 78 -17.50 -49.48 -21.21
N ASN A 79 -17.70 -48.85 -20.05
CA ASN A 79 -17.11 -49.19 -18.76
C ASN A 79 -15.56 -49.22 -18.77
N GLU A 80 -14.95 -48.25 -19.46
CA GLU A 80 -13.50 -48.08 -19.55
C GLU A 80 -13.03 -46.72 -19.00
N LYS A 81 -11.79 -46.68 -18.50
CA LYS A 81 -11.17 -45.43 -18.02
C LYS A 81 -10.62 -44.63 -19.20
N VAL A 82 -11.06 -43.38 -19.32
CA VAL A 82 -10.59 -42.44 -20.34
C VAL A 82 -10.18 -41.11 -19.68
N ALA A 83 -9.43 -40.30 -20.41
CA ALA A 83 -9.09 -38.95 -19.98
C ALA A 83 -10.03 -37.95 -20.67
N LEU A 84 -10.64 -37.05 -19.89
CA LEU A 84 -11.57 -36.03 -20.33
C LEU A 84 -10.95 -34.65 -20.10
N LYS A 85 -10.61 -33.92 -21.15
CA LYS A 85 -10.08 -32.55 -21.08
C LYS A 85 -11.17 -31.55 -21.39
N ILE A 86 -11.52 -30.74 -20.41
CA ILE A 86 -12.55 -29.70 -20.49
C ILE A 86 -11.86 -28.38 -20.80
N ILE A 87 -12.26 -27.76 -21.91
CA ILE A 87 -11.64 -26.55 -22.45
C ILE A 87 -12.21 -25.33 -21.73
N ARG A 88 -11.34 -24.39 -21.35
CA ARG A 88 -11.74 -23.18 -20.63
C ARG A 88 -12.78 -22.34 -21.42
N PRO A 89 -13.83 -21.81 -20.77
CA PRO A 89 -14.85 -20.97 -21.41
C PRO A 89 -14.27 -19.76 -22.15
N GLU A 90 -13.20 -19.15 -21.63
CA GLU A 90 -12.54 -17.98 -22.27
C GLU A 90 -11.97 -18.31 -23.66
N ILE A 91 -11.53 -19.55 -23.89
CA ILE A 91 -11.05 -20.03 -25.20
C ILE A 91 -12.24 -20.37 -26.12
N ALA A 92 -13.38 -20.75 -25.53
CA ALA A 92 -14.61 -21.10 -26.23
C ALA A 92 -15.40 -19.89 -26.76
N ALA A 93 -15.14 -18.68 -26.24
CA ALA A 93 -15.87 -17.46 -26.58
C ALA A 93 -15.57 -16.91 -28.01
N ASP A 94 -14.40 -17.18 -28.58
CA ASP A 94 -14.06 -16.76 -29.94
C ASP A 94 -14.39 -17.83 -30.99
N LYS A 95 -15.49 -17.61 -31.73
CA LYS A 95 -15.97 -18.52 -32.80
C LYS A 95 -14.89 -18.83 -33.85
N ARG A 96 -14.01 -17.89 -34.21
CA ARG A 96 -12.97 -18.12 -35.23
C ARG A 96 -11.82 -18.99 -34.70
N THR A 97 -11.50 -18.85 -33.42
CA THR A 97 -10.52 -19.69 -32.73
C THR A 97 -11.04 -21.12 -32.58
N ILE A 98 -12.33 -21.29 -32.27
CA ILE A 98 -12.96 -22.62 -32.17
C ILE A 98 -13.07 -23.33 -33.52
N GLU A 99 -13.39 -22.64 -34.62
CA GLU A 99 -13.41 -23.24 -35.96
C GLU A 99 -12.03 -23.76 -36.41
N ARG A 100 -10.95 -23.02 -36.09
CA ARG A 100 -9.57 -23.47 -36.36
C ARG A 100 -9.20 -24.66 -35.49
N PHE A 101 -9.56 -24.61 -34.20
CA PHE A 101 -9.30 -25.66 -33.23
C PHE A 101 -9.99 -26.97 -33.62
N GLN A 102 -11.24 -26.91 -34.09
CA GLN A 102 -11.97 -28.07 -34.64
C GLN A 102 -11.27 -28.71 -35.84
N ASN A 103 -10.71 -27.89 -36.75
CA ASN A 103 -9.99 -28.40 -37.92
C ASN A 103 -8.66 -29.06 -37.53
N GLU A 104 -7.98 -28.57 -36.49
CA GLU A 104 -6.75 -29.17 -35.96
C GLU A 104 -7.01 -30.51 -35.25
N ILE A 105 -8.09 -30.59 -34.46
CA ILE A 105 -8.51 -31.86 -33.84
C ILE A 105 -8.88 -32.92 -34.89
N LYS A 106 -9.56 -32.54 -35.99
CA LYS A 106 -9.90 -33.49 -37.07
C LYS A 106 -8.65 -34.16 -37.66
N LEU A 107 -7.59 -33.39 -37.88
CA LEU A 107 -6.32 -33.92 -38.38
C LEU A 107 -5.59 -34.75 -37.32
N ALA A 108 -5.57 -34.30 -36.06
CA ALA A 108 -4.91 -35.02 -34.97
C ALA A 108 -5.56 -36.38 -34.67
N ARG A 109 -6.89 -36.51 -34.84
CA ARG A 109 -7.62 -37.79 -34.71
C ARG A 109 -7.25 -38.83 -35.77
N MET A 110 -6.67 -38.42 -36.90
CA MET A 110 -6.21 -39.35 -37.94
C MET A 110 -4.91 -40.06 -37.55
N ILE A 111 -4.17 -39.53 -36.57
CA ILE A 111 -2.92 -40.11 -36.11
C ILE A 111 -3.22 -41.33 -35.24
N SER A 112 -2.88 -42.52 -35.74
CA SER A 112 -3.01 -43.78 -34.99
C SER A 112 -1.66 -44.44 -34.88
N HIS A 113 -1.01 -44.29 -33.72
CA HIS A 113 0.30 -44.86 -33.47
C HIS A 113 0.48 -45.20 -31.98
N LYS A 114 1.21 -46.27 -31.67
CA LYS A 114 1.47 -46.72 -30.29
C LYS A 114 2.19 -45.66 -29.43
N ASN A 115 2.87 -44.69 -30.03
CA ASN A 115 3.57 -43.60 -29.33
C ASN A 115 2.85 -42.26 -29.37
N VAL A 116 1.60 -42.24 -29.83
CA VAL A 116 0.74 -41.04 -29.83
C VAL A 116 -0.51 -41.35 -29.03
N CYS A 117 -0.87 -40.45 -28.11
CA CYS A 117 -2.10 -40.59 -27.34
C CYS A 117 -3.31 -40.45 -28.24
N ARG A 118 -4.18 -41.46 -28.22
CA ARG A 118 -5.33 -41.51 -29.10
C ARG A 118 -6.43 -40.55 -28.64
N MET A 119 -6.86 -39.67 -29.54
CA MET A 119 -8.04 -38.83 -29.32
C MET A 119 -9.29 -39.54 -29.81
N TYR A 120 -10.25 -39.77 -28.92
CA TYR A 120 -11.49 -40.47 -29.25
C TYR A 120 -12.55 -39.52 -29.80
N HIS A 121 -12.83 -38.46 -29.04
CA HIS A 121 -13.99 -37.61 -29.28
C HIS A 121 -13.72 -36.14 -28.92
N PHE A 122 -14.39 -35.22 -29.62
CA PHE A 122 -14.45 -33.80 -29.30
C PHE A 122 -15.89 -33.35 -29.44
N SER A 123 -16.43 -32.74 -28.39
CA SER A 123 -17.83 -32.34 -28.34
C SER A 123 -18.03 -31.08 -27.50
N LYS A 124 -19.28 -30.64 -27.41
CA LYS A 124 -19.72 -29.51 -26.61
C LYS A 124 -20.83 -30.00 -25.69
N GLU A 125 -20.71 -29.72 -24.39
CA GLU A 125 -21.79 -29.85 -23.41
C GLU A 125 -22.12 -28.46 -22.89
N GLU A 126 -23.39 -28.06 -22.98
CA GLU A 126 -23.84 -26.68 -22.70
C GLU A 126 -23.02 -25.64 -23.47
N ASP A 127 -22.22 -24.82 -22.77
CA ASP A 127 -21.32 -23.80 -23.32
C ASP A 127 -19.83 -24.14 -23.22
N THR A 128 -19.50 -25.38 -22.85
CA THR A 128 -18.11 -25.82 -22.66
C THR A 128 -17.73 -26.92 -23.66
N TYR A 129 -16.58 -26.78 -24.30
CA TYR A 129 -16.04 -27.82 -25.18
C TYR A 129 -15.19 -28.82 -24.40
N TYR A 130 -15.20 -30.09 -24.80
CA TYR A 130 -14.37 -31.12 -24.17
C TYR A 130 -13.78 -32.11 -25.19
N ILE A 131 -12.63 -32.70 -24.83
CA ILE A 131 -11.93 -33.74 -25.60
C ILE A 131 -11.85 -35.00 -24.74
N VAL A 132 -12.25 -36.14 -25.31
CA VAL A 132 -12.05 -37.47 -24.73
C VAL A 132 -10.86 -38.13 -25.40
N MET A 133 -9.90 -38.61 -24.62
CA MET A 133 -8.66 -39.22 -25.10
C MET A 133 -8.27 -40.44 -24.26
N GLU A 134 -7.29 -41.20 -24.76
CA GLU A 134 -6.68 -42.32 -24.06
C GLU A 134 -6.14 -41.89 -22.68
N TYR A 135 -6.53 -42.62 -21.63
CA TYR A 135 -5.92 -42.46 -20.32
C TYR A 135 -4.61 -43.25 -20.27
N VAL A 136 -3.48 -42.55 -20.29
CA VAL A 136 -2.16 -43.15 -20.17
C VAL A 136 -1.80 -43.26 -18.68
N GLN A 137 -1.75 -44.49 -18.16
CA GLN A 137 -1.36 -44.74 -16.78
C GLN A 137 0.16 -44.63 -16.62
N GLY A 138 0.62 -43.46 -16.19
CA GLY A 138 2.04 -43.15 -16.10
C GLY A 138 2.29 -41.74 -15.58
N GLU A 139 3.52 -41.26 -15.72
CA GLU A 139 3.92 -39.91 -15.33
C GLU A 139 4.45 -39.12 -16.54
N SER A 140 4.41 -37.79 -16.47
CA SER A 140 5.03 -36.97 -17.52
C SER A 140 6.55 -37.14 -17.55
N LEU A 141 7.17 -37.02 -18.72
CA LEU A 141 8.61 -37.03 -18.88
C LEU A 141 9.27 -35.91 -18.06
N LYS A 142 8.60 -34.76 -17.87
CA LYS A 142 9.07 -33.69 -16.99
C LYS A 142 9.19 -34.15 -15.54
N SER A 143 8.17 -34.84 -15.02
CA SER A 143 8.18 -35.41 -13.67
C SER A 143 9.32 -36.43 -13.53
N MET A 144 9.50 -37.29 -14.52
CA MET A 144 10.57 -38.29 -14.54
C MET A 144 11.97 -37.66 -14.50
N ILE A 145 12.24 -36.65 -15.34
CA ILE A 145 13.52 -35.91 -15.33
C ILE A 145 13.74 -35.23 -13.97
N ARG A 146 12.70 -34.61 -13.39
CA ARG A 146 12.78 -33.94 -12.08
C ARG A 146 13.13 -34.93 -10.96
N MET A 147 12.51 -36.11 -10.95
CA MET A 147 12.74 -37.13 -9.93
C MET A 147 14.14 -37.74 -10.01
N THR A 148 14.63 -38.02 -11.22
CA THR A 148 15.95 -38.65 -11.39
C THR A 148 17.09 -37.63 -11.50
N LYS A 149 16.77 -36.33 -11.57
CA LYS A 149 17.64 -35.19 -11.92
C LYS A 149 18.19 -35.26 -13.35
N GLN A 150 18.60 -36.43 -13.83
CA GLN A 150 18.95 -36.74 -15.22
C GLN A 150 18.62 -38.20 -15.52
N LEU A 151 18.37 -38.57 -16.77
CA LEU A 151 18.09 -39.97 -17.16
C LEU A 151 19.37 -40.72 -17.51
N SER A 152 19.31 -42.06 -17.41
CA SER A 152 20.36 -42.89 -18.00
C SER A 152 20.37 -42.68 -19.51
N LEU A 153 21.56 -42.70 -20.13
CA LEU A 153 21.68 -42.43 -21.57
C LEU A 153 20.91 -43.45 -22.41
N GLY A 154 20.86 -44.72 -21.98
CA GLY A 154 20.04 -45.75 -22.63
C GLY A 154 18.55 -45.41 -22.57
N THR A 155 18.06 -44.98 -21.40
CA THR A 155 16.66 -44.55 -21.23
C THR A 155 16.33 -43.31 -22.07
N ALA A 156 17.21 -42.29 -22.05
CA ALA A 156 17.01 -41.06 -22.83
C ALA A 156 16.97 -41.33 -24.34
N VAL A 157 17.86 -42.18 -24.86
CA VAL A 157 17.87 -42.58 -26.27
C VAL A 157 16.63 -43.41 -26.61
N ASN A 158 16.22 -44.33 -25.75
CA ASN A 158 15.04 -45.15 -25.96
C ASN A 158 13.75 -44.30 -26.02
N ILE A 159 13.56 -43.38 -25.08
CA ILE A 159 12.41 -42.45 -25.09
C ILE A 159 12.44 -41.57 -26.33
N ALA A 160 13.60 -41.02 -26.71
CA ALA A 160 13.71 -40.17 -27.90
C ALA A 160 13.36 -40.92 -29.20
N LYS A 161 13.75 -42.20 -29.31
CA LYS A 161 13.34 -43.05 -30.44
C LYS A 161 11.82 -43.23 -30.50
N GLN A 162 11.20 -43.55 -29.36
CA GLN A 162 9.75 -43.71 -29.28
C GLN A 162 9.01 -42.41 -29.67
N VAL A 163 9.53 -41.25 -29.26
CA VAL A 163 8.99 -39.94 -29.65
C VAL A 163 9.18 -39.71 -31.16
N CYS A 164 10.33 -40.09 -31.74
CA CYS A 164 10.55 -40.01 -33.18
C CYS A 164 9.55 -40.87 -33.97
N GLU A 165 9.24 -42.09 -33.50
CA GLU A 165 8.25 -42.97 -34.13
C GLU A 165 6.85 -42.33 -34.13
N GLY A 166 6.45 -41.68 -33.02
CA GLY A 166 5.17 -40.97 -32.96
C GLY A 166 5.12 -39.70 -33.81
N LEU A 167 6.20 -38.92 -33.85
CA LEU A 167 6.30 -37.72 -34.70
C LEU A 167 6.31 -38.07 -36.19
N SER A 168 6.97 -39.16 -36.58
CA SER A 168 7.03 -39.64 -37.97
C SER A 168 5.63 -39.86 -38.53
N GLU A 169 4.77 -40.55 -37.78
CA GLU A 169 3.39 -40.80 -38.22
C GLU A 169 2.57 -39.50 -38.32
N ALA A 170 2.75 -38.57 -37.38
CA ALA A 170 2.09 -37.27 -37.42
C ALA A 170 2.54 -36.42 -38.63
N HIS A 171 3.85 -36.36 -38.88
CA HIS A 171 4.44 -35.60 -39.99
C HIS A 171 4.03 -36.17 -41.35
N ARG A 172 3.91 -37.50 -41.49
CA ARG A 172 3.39 -38.18 -42.70
C ARG A 172 1.96 -37.75 -43.04
N LEU A 173 1.15 -37.46 -42.03
CA LEU A 173 -0.22 -36.95 -42.16
C LEU A 173 -0.28 -35.41 -42.27
N GLY A 174 0.87 -34.74 -42.35
CA GLY A 174 0.97 -33.28 -42.46
C GLY A 174 0.71 -32.54 -41.15
N VAL A 175 0.73 -33.23 -39.99
CA VAL A 175 0.49 -32.66 -38.68
C VAL A 175 1.80 -32.39 -37.95
N VAL A 176 2.12 -31.11 -37.72
CA VAL A 176 3.28 -30.67 -36.92
C VAL A 176 2.82 -30.40 -35.49
N HIS A 177 3.58 -30.84 -34.49
CA HIS A 177 3.21 -30.74 -33.07
C HIS A 177 3.25 -29.29 -32.57
N ARG A 178 4.34 -28.56 -32.84
CA ARG A 178 4.56 -27.12 -32.53
C ARG A 178 4.65 -26.73 -31.05
N ASP A 179 4.20 -27.53 -30.09
CA ASP A 179 4.43 -27.30 -28.65
C ASP A 179 5.05 -28.53 -27.97
N LEU A 180 6.05 -29.14 -28.61
CA LEU A 180 6.66 -30.37 -28.08
C LEU A 180 7.55 -30.05 -26.87
N LYS A 181 7.21 -30.62 -25.70
CA LYS A 181 7.91 -30.41 -24.43
C LYS A 181 7.75 -31.64 -23.52
N PRO A 182 8.58 -31.81 -22.47
CA PRO A 182 8.50 -32.99 -21.60
C PRO A 182 7.16 -33.16 -20.87
N GLN A 183 6.41 -32.08 -20.65
CA GLN A 183 5.06 -32.17 -20.07
C GLN A 183 4.04 -32.80 -21.03
N ASN A 184 4.30 -32.77 -22.34
CA ASN A 184 3.43 -33.32 -23.39
C ASN A 184 3.86 -34.74 -23.80
N ILE A 185 4.74 -35.40 -23.04
CA ILE A 185 5.16 -36.79 -23.25
C ILE A 185 4.89 -37.56 -21.95
N MET A 186 4.01 -38.55 -22.00
CA MET A 186 3.73 -39.45 -20.88
C MET A 186 4.56 -40.73 -20.99
N ILE A 187 5.11 -41.20 -19.89
CA ILE A 187 5.81 -42.50 -19.81
C ILE A 187 4.97 -43.44 -18.95
N ASP A 188 4.52 -44.55 -19.54
CA ASP A 188 3.76 -45.57 -18.83
C ASP A 188 4.63 -46.44 -17.91
N GLN A 189 4.00 -47.32 -17.13
CA GLN A 189 4.68 -48.20 -16.17
C GLN A 189 5.65 -49.20 -16.83
N ASP A 190 5.46 -49.49 -18.12
CA ASP A 190 6.32 -50.38 -18.90
C ASP A 190 7.46 -49.62 -19.60
N GLY A 191 7.52 -48.29 -19.44
CA GLY A 191 8.55 -47.43 -20.02
C GLY A 191 8.26 -46.97 -21.46
N ASN A 192 7.03 -47.10 -21.95
CA ASN A 192 6.66 -46.62 -23.27
C ASN A 192 6.26 -45.14 -23.24
N ALA A 193 6.67 -44.39 -24.26
CA ALA A 193 6.37 -42.97 -24.42
C ALA A 193 5.11 -42.73 -25.26
N ARG A 194 4.24 -41.84 -24.79
CA ARG A 194 3.01 -41.38 -25.45
C ARG A 194 3.03 -39.86 -25.62
N ILE A 195 3.02 -39.37 -26.85
CA ILE A 195 2.94 -37.93 -27.16
C ILE A 195 1.49 -37.46 -27.04
N MET A 196 1.28 -36.37 -26.30
CA MET A 196 -0.02 -35.75 -26.01
C MET A 196 -0.20 -34.44 -26.80
N ASP A 197 -1.44 -33.94 -26.90
CA ASP A 197 -1.74 -32.54 -27.28
C ASP A 197 -1.23 -32.06 -28.67
N PHE A 198 -1.28 -32.92 -29.70
CA PHE A 198 -0.94 -32.53 -31.08
C PHE A 198 -1.78 -31.34 -31.59
N GLY A 199 -1.08 -30.30 -32.05
CA GLY A 199 -1.65 -29.30 -32.96
C GLY A 199 -2.59 -28.27 -32.36
N ILE A 200 -2.80 -28.23 -31.04
CA ILE A 200 -3.78 -27.31 -30.40
C ILE A 200 -3.28 -25.85 -30.32
N ALA A 201 -1.98 -25.63 -30.31
CA ALA A 201 -1.38 -24.32 -30.00
C ALA A 201 -1.41 -23.29 -31.16
N ARG A 202 -1.66 -23.71 -32.42
CA ARG A 202 -1.66 -22.77 -33.56
C ARG A 202 -2.93 -21.92 -33.60
N SER A 203 -4.07 -22.46 -33.15
CA SER A 203 -5.38 -21.79 -33.21
C SER A 203 -5.48 -20.50 -32.39
N LEU A 204 -4.64 -20.32 -31.36
CA LEU A 204 -4.63 -19.13 -30.47
C LEU A 204 -3.82 -17.93 -31.02
N LYS A 205 -3.01 -18.10 -32.08
CA LYS A 205 -2.01 -17.09 -32.51
C LYS A 205 -2.47 -16.08 -33.57
N ALA A 206 -3.69 -16.16 -34.09
CA ALA A 206 -4.06 -15.40 -35.29
C ALA A 206 -5.28 -14.49 -35.12
N LYS A 207 -5.18 -13.50 -34.22
CA LYS A 207 -5.42 -12.04 -34.42
C LYS A 207 -5.51 -11.33 -33.06
N GLY A 208 -4.61 -10.38 -32.79
CA GLY A 208 -4.89 -9.24 -31.91
C GLY A 208 -4.49 -9.30 -30.44
N ILE A 209 -3.84 -10.35 -29.93
CA ILE A 209 -3.24 -10.34 -28.58
C ILE A 209 -1.77 -9.92 -28.69
N THR A 210 -1.53 -8.70 -29.16
CA THR A 210 -0.22 -8.04 -29.15
C THR A 210 -0.32 -6.75 -28.34
N GLY A 211 -0.79 -6.86 -27.10
CA GLY A 211 -0.35 -5.95 -26.04
C GLY A 211 1.04 -6.37 -25.56
N PRO A 212 1.88 -5.47 -25.02
CA PRO A 212 3.14 -5.87 -24.43
C PRO A 212 2.85 -6.83 -23.26
N GLY A 213 3.28 -8.09 -23.37
CA GLY A 213 3.33 -9.01 -22.22
C GLY A 213 2.57 -10.34 -22.34
N VAL A 214 1.64 -10.53 -23.28
CA VAL A 214 0.86 -11.79 -23.34
C VAL A 214 1.09 -12.54 -24.65
N MET A 215 2.04 -13.49 -24.65
CA MET A 215 2.23 -14.47 -25.72
C MET A 215 2.21 -15.89 -25.13
N VAL A 216 1.36 -16.76 -25.68
CA VAL A 216 1.09 -18.11 -25.14
C VAL A 216 2.16 -19.12 -25.61
N GLY A 217 2.85 -19.75 -24.65
CA GLY A 217 3.73 -20.92 -24.82
C GLY A 217 4.88 -20.97 -23.79
N THR A 218 5.52 -22.13 -23.62
CA THR A 218 6.70 -22.28 -22.74
C THR A 218 7.97 -21.94 -23.53
N PRO A 219 8.68 -20.83 -23.25
CA PRO A 219 9.78 -20.35 -24.09
C PRO A 219 10.97 -21.32 -24.17
N ASP A 220 11.16 -22.17 -23.16
CA ASP A 220 12.30 -23.09 -23.01
C ASP A 220 12.45 -24.15 -24.11
N TYR A 221 11.37 -24.46 -24.85
CA TYR A 221 11.37 -25.51 -25.88
C TYR A 221 11.05 -24.96 -27.29
N MET A 222 10.87 -23.65 -27.44
CA MET A 222 10.51 -23.04 -28.72
C MET A 222 11.67 -23.07 -29.72
N SER A 223 11.37 -23.37 -30.98
CA SER A 223 12.35 -23.24 -32.06
C SER A 223 12.61 -21.76 -32.42
N PRO A 224 13.80 -21.41 -32.95
CA PRO A 224 14.14 -20.05 -33.37
C PRO A 224 13.08 -19.43 -34.31
N GLU A 225 12.57 -20.20 -35.26
CA GLU A 225 11.54 -19.76 -36.19
C GLU A 225 10.20 -19.46 -35.50
N GLN A 226 9.85 -20.17 -34.42
CA GLN A 226 8.65 -19.88 -33.63
C GLN A 226 8.79 -18.61 -32.79
N VAL A 227 9.98 -18.36 -32.25
CA VAL A 227 10.31 -17.12 -31.54
C VAL A 227 10.24 -15.91 -32.49
N GLU A 228 10.67 -16.09 -33.74
CA GLU A 228 10.60 -15.05 -34.76
C GLU A 228 9.21 -14.91 -35.42
N GLY A 229 8.23 -15.71 -35.02
CA GLY A 229 6.89 -15.72 -35.60
C GLY A 229 6.84 -16.20 -37.07
N LYS A 230 7.87 -16.90 -37.54
CA LYS A 230 7.93 -17.52 -38.88
C LYS A 230 7.16 -18.84 -38.89
N GLU A 231 6.85 -19.35 -40.09
CA GLU A 231 6.17 -20.64 -40.22
C GLU A 231 7.02 -21.79 -39.66
N ALA A 232 6.43 -22.54 -38.72
CA ALA A 232 7.00 -23.74 -38.12
C ALA A 232 6.62 -24.98 -38.94
N ASP A 233 7.62 -25.74 -39.35
CA ASP A 233 7.50 -27.02 -40.05
C ASP A 233 8.01 -28.18 -39.18
N GLN A 234 8.06 -29.41 -39.70
CA GLN A 234 8.50 -30.59 -38.96
C GLN A 234 9.89 -30.44 -38.30
N ARG A 235 10.75 -29.57 -38.84
CA ARG A 235 12.10 -29.31 -38.29
C ARG A 235 12.06 -28.46 -37.01
N SER A 236 10.94 -27.82 -36.72
CA SER A 236 10.69 -27.16 -35.44
C SER A 236 10.49 -28.20 -34.32
N ASP A 237 9.76 -29.28 -34.58
CA ASP A 237 9.59 -30.39 -33.62
C ASP A 237 10.91 -31.12 -33.35
N ILE A 238 11.76 -31.28 -34.38
CA ILE A 238 13.12 -31.83 -34.24
C ILE A 238 13.98 -30.97 -33.32
N TYR A 239 13.88 -29.64 -33.42
CA TYR A 239 14.61 -28.74 -32.53
C TYR A 239 14.14 -28.89 -31.08
N SER A 240 12.83 -28.89 -30.85
CA SER A 240 12.24 -29.09 -29.52
C SER A 240 12.63 -30.47 -28.94
N LEU A 241 12.63 -31.53 -29.75
CA LEU A 241 13.12 -32.85 -29.32
C LEU A 241 14.62 -32.84 -28.98
N GLY A 242 15.41 -32.05 -29.69
CA GLY A 242 16.82 -31.81 -29.36
C GLY A 242 17.01 -31.20 -27.97
N ILE A 243 16.14 -30.27 -27.59
CA ILE A 243 16.13 -29.68 -26.24
C ILE A 243 15.74 -30.72 -25.20
N ILE A 244 14.70 -31.50 -25.46
CA ILE A 244 14.24 -32.57 -24.56
C ILE A 244 15.37 -33.60 -24.36
N LEU A 245 16.07 -33.99 -25.43
CA LEU A 245 17.20 -34.93 -25.35
C LEU A 245 18.40 -34.33 -24.59
N TYR A 246 18.67 -33.03 -24.77
CA TYR A 246 19.66 -32.30 -23.98
C TYR A 246 19.32 -32.33 -22.49
N GLU A 247 18.07 -32.03 -22.14
CA GLU A 247 17.58 -32.00 -20.76
C GLU A 247 17.57 -33.40 -20.13
N MET A 248 17.10 -34.44 -20.85
CA MET A 248 17.14 -35.82 -20.37
C MET A 248 18.58 -36.27 -20.06
N ALA A 249 19.55 -35.88 -20.90
CA ALA A 249 20.94 -36.32 -20.76
C ALA A 249 21.76 -35.52 -19.74
N THR A 250 21.36 -34.28 -19.43
CA THR A 250 22.15 -33.36 -18.58
C THR A 250 21.43 -32.88 -17.32
N GLY A 251 20.11 -33.06 -17.25
CA GLY A 251 19.25 -32.52 -16.19
C GLY A 251 18.96 -31.02 -16.30
N LYS A 252 19.45 -30.34 -17.34
CA LYS A 252 19.28 -28.89 -17.56
C LYS A 252 18.89 -28.61 -19.01
N VAL A 253 18.14 -27.54 -19.24
CA VAL A 253 17.88 -27.04 -20.60
C VAL A 253 19.13 -26.32 -21.15
N PRO A 254 19.32 -26.25 -22.48
CA PRO A 254 20.50 -25.64 -23.11
C PRO A 254 20.52 -24.10 -23.01
N PHE A 255 19.37 -23.47 -22.78
CA PHE A 255 19.23 -22.02 -22.61
C PHE A 255 18.35 -21.75 -21.39
N ASP A 256 18.83 -20.90 -20.48
CA ASP A 256 18.16 -20.53 -19.23
C ASP A 256 18.30 -19.01 -19.01
N GLY A 257 17.39 -18.33 -18.31
CA GLY A 257 17.47 -16.88 -18.11
C GLY A 257 16.31 -16.27 -17.31
N ASP A 258 16.55 -15.07 -16.77
CA ASP A 258 15.69 -14.44 -15.74
C ASP A 258 14.30 -13.99 -16.22
N THR A 259 14.04 -14.00 -17.54
CA THR A 259 12.75 -13.63 -18.13
C THR A 259 12.44 -14.49 -19.35
N SER A 260 11.15 -14.67 -19.67
CA SER A 260 10.74 -15.38 -20.90
C SER A 260 11.33 -14.75 -22.16
N LEU A 261 11.48 -13.42 -22.17
CA LEU A 261 12.10 -12.69 -23.27
C LEU A 261 13.60 -12.98 -23.39
N SER A 262 14.32 -13.09 -22.27
CA SER A 262 15.75 -13.43 -22.30
C SER A 262 15.99 -14.83 -22.87
N ILE A 263 15.19 -15.82 -22.45
CA ILE A 263 15.23 -17.19 -22.98
C ILE A 263 14.95 -17.18 -24.50
N MET A 264 13.90 -16.48 -24.95
CA MET A 264 13.59 -16.36 -26.38
C MET A 264 14.75 -15.78 -27.21
N VAL A 265 15.42 -14.74 -26.70
CA VAL A 265 16.61 -14.16 -27.36
C VAL A 265 17.76 -15.17 -27.45
N LYS A 266 17.95 -16.00 -26.42
CA LYS A 266 18.97 -17.07 -26.42
C LYS A 266 18.66 -18.18 -27.43
N HIS A 267 17.39 -18.57 -27.55
CA HIS A 267 16.96 -19.50 -28.59
C HIS A 267 17.28 -19.00 -29.99
N LYS A 268 17.26 -17.69 -30.23
CA LYS A 268 17.63 -17.09 -31.53
C LYS A 268 19.15 -16.98 -31.74
N ASN A 269 19.88 -16.51 -30.73
CA ASN A 269 21.24 -15.99 -30.91
C ASN A 269 22.35 -16.82 -30.24
N GLU A 270 22.04 -17.55 -29.17
CA GLU A 270 23.06 -18.22 -28.35
C GLU A 270 23.32 -19.65 -28.83
N ILE A 271 24.60 -20.02 -28.91
CA ILE A 271 25.01 -21.39 -29.25
C ILE A 271 24.93 -22.25 -27.99
N PRO A 272 24.24 -23.41 -28.02
CA PRO A 272 24.06 -24.23 -26.82
C PRO A 272 25.41 -24.77 -26.31
N GLN A 273 25.60 -24.79 -25.00
CA GLN A 273 26.79 -25.38 -24.38
C GLN A 273 26.90 -26.86 -24.75
N ASN A 274 28.09 -27.35 -25.10
CA ASN A 274 28.27 -28.78 -25.37
C ASN A 274 27.84 -29.62 -24.15
N PRO A 275 26.88 -30.56 -24.30
CA PRO A 275 26.31 -31.29 -23.17
C PRO A 275 27.35 -32.15 -22.42
N ARG A 276 28.46 -32.50 -23.06
CA ARG A 276 29.59 -33.22 -22.43
C ARG A 276 30.31 -32.40 -21.36
N LYS A 277 30.18 -31.07 -21.38
CA LYS A 277 30.70 -30.21 -20.31
C LYS A 277 29.88 -30.32 -19.02
N ILE A 278 28.62 -30.73 -19.12
CA ILE A 278 27.69 -30.88 -17.97
C ILE A 278 27.67 -32.34 -17.52
N ASN A 279 27.53 -33.28 -18.46
CA ASN A 279 27.59 -34.71 -18.20
C ASN A 279 28.67 -35.38 -19.05
N THR A 280 29.82 -35.67 -18.42
CA THR A 280 31.00 -36.25 -19.07
C THR A 280 30.79 -37.69 -19.58
N GLN A 281 29.72 -38.36 -19.14
CA GLN A 281 29.36 -39.71 -19.58
C GLN A 281 28.70 -39.74 -20.96
N ILE A 282 28.28 -38.59 -21.50
CA ILE A 282 27.67 -38.51 -22.83
C ILE A 282 28.70 -38.84 -23.92
N PRO A 283 28.47 -39.88 -24.76
CA PRO A 283 29.33 -40.20 -25.88
C PRO A 283 29.39 -39.04 -26.89
N ASP A 284 30.53 -38.90 -27.55
CA ASP A 284 30.74 -37.87 -28.57
C ASP A 284 29.68 -37.90 -29.68
N THR A 285 29.28 -39.10 -30.09
CA THR A 285 28.25 -39.32 -31.10
C THR A 285 26.87 -38.80 -30.66
N LEU A 286 26.48 -38.98 -29.40
CA LEU A 286 25.21 -38.49 -28.87
C LEU A 286 25.23 -36.97 -28.68
N SER A 287 26.35 -36.41 -28.23
CA SER A 287 26.53 -34.95 -28.13
C SER A 287 26.40 -34.26 -29.50
N ARG A 288 27.04 -34.81 -30.54
CA ARG A 288 26.93 -34.28 -31.91
C ARG A 288 25.50 -34.32 -32.45
N LEU A 289 24.76 -35.40 -32.20
CA LEU A 289 23.36 -35.53 -32.60
C LEU A 289 22.48 -34.46 -31.91
N ILE A 290 22.62 -34.28 -30.59
CA ILE A 290 21.88 -33.25 -29.84
C ILE A 290 22.17 -31.86 -30.40
N LEU A 291 23.45 -31.52 -30.61
CA LEU A 291 23.84 -30.20 -31.11
C LEU A 291 23.36 -29.96 -32.56
N LYS A 292 23.29 -31.01 -33.39
CA LYS A 292 22.73 -30.92 -34.76
C LYS A 292 21.22 -30.65 -34.74
N CYS A 293 20.47 -31.19 -33.79
CA CYS A 293 19.05 -30.85 -33.61
C CYS A 293 18.87 -29.37 -33.22
N LEU A 294 19.81 -28.82 -32.43
CA LEU A 294 19.77 -27.45 -31.91
C LEU A 294 20.41 -26.39 -32.83
N ASP A 295 20.70 -26.70 -34.10
CA ASP A 295 21.22 -25.71 -35.04
C ASP A 295 20.17 -24.61 -35.29
N LYS A 296 20.59 -23.35 -35.32
CA LYS A 296 19.68 -22.21 -35.50
C LYS A 296 19.09 -22.18 -36.91
N LYS A 297 19.81 -22.68 -37.92
CA LYS A 297 19.33 -22.77 -39.30
C LYS A 297 18.63 -24.12 -39.51
N LYS A 298 17.34 -24.09 -39.84
CA LYS A 298 16.54 -25.31 -40.06
C LYS A 298 17.10 -26.21 -41.17
N GLU A 299 17.81 -25.66 -42.16
CA GLU A 299 18.45 -26.40 -43.25
C GLU A 299 19.67 -27.22 -42.79
N LYS A 300 20.21 -26.93 -41.60
CA LYS A 300 21.36 -27.66 -41.02
C LYS A 300 20.94 -28.73 -40.01
N ARG A 301 19.68 -28.74 -39.58
CA ARG A 301 19.09 -29.78 -38.73
C ARG A 301 18.85 -31.06 -39.55
N TYR A 302 18.42 -32.13 -38.89
CA TYR A 302 17.81 -33.26 -39.60
C TYR A 302 16.58 -32.77 -40.37
N GLN A 303 16.42 -33.22 -41.61
CA GLN A 303 15.35 -32.69 -42.46
C GLN A 303 14.01 -33.40 -42.20
N ASN A 304 14.05 -34.60 -41.63
CA ASN A 304 12.90 -35.39 -41.20
C ASN A 304 13.26 -36.17 -39.93
N VAL A 305 12.25 -36.67 -39.22
CA VAL A 305 12.45 -37.30 -37.90
C VAL A 305 12.96 -38.74 -38.03
N GLU A 306 12.79 -39.36 -39.19
CA GLU A 306 13.30 -40.67 -39.56
C GLU A 306 14.84 -40.67 -39.62
N GLU A 307 15.45 -39.63 -40.20
CA GLU A 307 16.90 -39.43 -40.17
C GLU A 307 17.45 -39.35 -38.73
N LEU A 308 16.72 -38.68 -37.83
CA LEU A 308 17.08 -38.57 -36.42
C LEU A 308 16.93 -39.93 -35.71
N HIS A 309 15.85 -40.67 -35.97
CA HIS A 309 15.61 -42.01 -35.40
C HIS A 309 16.71 -42.99 -35.80
N GLU A 310 17.12 -42.98 -37.07
CA GLU A 310 18.15 -43.91 -37.55
C GLU A 310 19.53 -43.61 -36.93
N GLU A 311 19.87 -42.35 -36.72
CA GLU A 311 21.10 -42.00 -36.01
C GLU A 311 21.05 -42.41 -34.53
N LEU A 312 19.89 -42.29 -33.86
CA LEU A 312 19.67 -42.81 -32.51
C LEU A 312 19.81 -44.35 -32.45
N ASN A 313 19.32 -45.09 -33.46
CA ASN A 313 19.49 -46.56 -33.56
C ASN A 313 20.96 -46.96 -33.63
N VAL A 314 21.77 -46.23 -34.41
CA VAL A 314 23.21 -46.48 -34.53
C VAL A 314 23.95 -46.22 -33.23
N ILE A 315 23.53 -45.20 -32.46
CA ILE A 315 24.11 -44.87 -31.15
C ILE A 315 23.74 -45.91 -30.10
N GLU A 316 22.48 -46.39 -30.09
CA GLU A 316 22.01 -47.38 -29.12
C GLU A 316 22.83 -48.69 -29.17
N LYS A 317 23.13 -49.17 -30.38
CA LYS A 317 23.95 -50.39 -30.62
C LYS A 317 25.38 -50.30 -30.07
N LYS A 318 25.84 -49.11 -29.65
CA LYS A 318 27.18 -48.87 -29.10
C LYS A 318 27.21 -48.76 -27.57
N PHE A 319 26.07 -48.82 -26.87
CA PHE A 319 26.04 -48.90 -25.40
C PHE A 319 26.31 -50.34 -24.92
N PRO A 320 27.16 -50.56 -23.89
CA PRO A 320 27.39 -51.89 -23.35
C PRO A 320 26.17 -52.41 -22.59
N THR A 321 25.53 -53.46 -23.10
CA THR A 321 24.38 -54.13 -22.48
C THR A 321 24.83 -54.82 -21.17
N ARG A 322 24.33 -54.36 -20.02
CA ARG A 322 24.37 -55.12 -18.75
C ARG A 322 22.96 -55.33 -18.24
N GLU A 323 22.53 -56.58 -18.22
CA GLU A 323 21.28 -57.06 -17.64
C GLU A 323 21.17 -56.67 -16.16
N ALA A 324 20.06 -56.04 -15.78
CA ALA A 324 19.75 -55.68 -14.39
C ALA A 324 19.13 -56.87 -13.65
N LYS A 325 19.77 -57.33 -12.57
CA LYS A 325 19.14 -58.18 -11.54
C LYS A 325 18.71 -57.31 -10.35
N VAL A 326 17.41 -57.30 -10.09
CA VAL A 326 16.75 -56.65 -8.93
C VAL A 326 17.12 -57.40 -7.64
N SER A 327 17.58 -56.69 -6.60
CA SER A 327 17.91 -57.25 -5.28
C SER A 327 16.99 -56.71 -4.17
N LYS A 328 16.35 -57.62 -3.43
CA LYS A 328 15.47 -57.34 -2.27
C LYS A 328 16.28 -57.01 -1.00
N ARG A 329 15.81 -56.05 -0.19
CA ARG A 329 16.37 -55.70 1.14
C ARG A 329 15.89 -56.63 2.26
N LYS A 330 16.74 -56.85 3.28
CA LYS A 330 16.38 -57.27 4.65
C LYS A 330 17.28 -56.55 5.71
N PRO A 331 16.83 -56.40 6.98
CA PRO A 331 17.42 -55.49 7.98
C PRO A 331 18.37 -56.20 8.96
N ILE A 332 19.29 -55.46 9.61
CA ILE A 332 20.14 -55.95 10.71
C ILE A 332 20.23 -54.92 11.85
N THR A 333 20.10 -55.45 13.07
CA THR A 333 20.07 -54.84 14.41
C THR A 333 21.44 -54.51 15.01
N THR A 334 21.38 -53.76 16.11
CA THR A 334 22.42 -53.17 16.99
C THR A 334 23.33 -54.15 17.76
N ARG A 335 24.54 -53.68 18.13
CA ARG A 335 25.32 -54.10 19.32
C ARG A 335 26.22 -52.97 19.87
N GLU A 336 26.35 -52.97 21.20
CA GLU A 336 27.05 -52.03 22.09
C GLU A 336 28.58 -52.19 22.11
N ILE A 337 29.30 -51.15 22.57
CA ILE A 337 30.68 -51.23 23.09
C ILE A 337 30.83 -50.35 24.34
N THR A 338 31.47 -50.91 25.38
CA THR A 338 31.77 -50.36 26.71
C THR A 338 33.25 -49.97 26.84
N VAL A 339 33.61 -48.90 27.57
CA VAL A 339 34.91 -48.78 28.27
C VAL A 339 34.80 -47.93 29.56
N LYS A 340 35.44 -48.39 30.64
CA LYS A 340 35.54 -47.79 31.99
C LYS A 340 36.79 -46.88 32.15
N PHE A 341 36.74 -45.86 33.02
CA PHE A 341 37.93 -45.12 33.49
C PHE A 341 38.01 -45.00 35.02
N ASN A 342 39.24 -44.97 35.53
CA ASN A 342 39.63 -45.15 36.94
C ASN A 342 40.00 -43.82 37.63
N LEU A 343 39.63 -43.70 38.90
CA LEU A 343 39.86 -42.56 39.80
C LEU A 343 41.28 -42.60 40.39
N LYS A 344 42.13 -41.64 40.05
CA LYS A 344 43.25 -41.12 40.89
C LYS A 344 44.03 -40.04 40.14
N LYS A 345 43.57 -38.78 40.24
CA LYS A 345 44.35 -37.53 40.10
C LYS A 345 43.40 -36.35 40.33
N LEU A 346 42.90 -36.24 41.55
CA LEU A 346 42.01 -35.18 41.99
C LEU A 346 42.72 -34.43 43.10
N LEU A 347 43.53 -33.42 42.76
CA LEU A 347 44.11 -32.45 43.71
C LEU A 347 44.73 -31.19 43.04
N LEU A 348 44.68 -31.07 41.70
CA LEU A 348 44.97 -29.84 40.96
C LEU A 348 43.76 -28.96 40.55
N PRO A 349 42.47 -29.37 40.62
CA PRO A 349 41.37 -28.53 40.11
C PRO A 349 40.91 -27.42 41.08
N ALA A 350 41.31 -27.45 42.36
CA ALA A 350 40.82 -26.46 43.33
C ALA A 350 41.42 -25.05 43.16
N LEU A 351 42.64 -24.93 42.62
CA LEU A 351 43.29 -23.63 42.37
C LEU A 351 42.84 -22.98 41.05
N VAL A 352 42.45 -23.78 40.06
CA VAL A 352 41.93 -23.29 38.76
C VAL A 352 40.53 -22.70 38.93
N VAL A 353 39.71 -23.27 39.81
CA VAL A 353 38.34 -22.79 40.06
C VAL A 353 38.33 -21.40 40.70
N ILE A 354 39.28 -21.09 41.59
CA ILE A 354 39.35 -19.76 42.24
C ILE A 354 39.82 -18.68 41.25
N ALA A 355 40.77 -19.00 40.35
CA ALA A 355 41.21 -18.07 39.30
C ALA A 355 40.10 -17.81 38.25
N VAL A 356 39.31 -18.82 37.90
CA VAL A 356 38.16 -18.70 36.99
C VAL A 356 37.03 -17.87 37.60
N ILE A 357 36.84 -17.92 38.92
CA ILE A 357 35.82 -17.12 39.61
C ILE A 357 36.19 -15.62 39.64
N VAL A 358 37.46 -15.27 39.83
CA VAL A 358 37.92 -13.86 39.83
C VAL A 358 37.91 -13.27 38.41
N ILE A 359 38.33 -14.03 37.40
CA ILE A 359 38.21 -13.65 35.98
C ILE A 359 36.72 -13.56 35.57
N GLY A 360 35.87 -14.44 36.11
CA GLY A 360 34.42 -14.43 35.93
C GLY A 360 33.76 -13.17 36.51
N MET A 361 34.17 -12.67 37.68
CA MET A 361 33.59 -11.47 38.28
C MET A 361 33.99 -10.18 37.56
N VAL A 362 35.25 -10.06 37.11
CA VAL A 362 35.71 -8.90 36.32
C VAL A 362 35.10 -8.94 34.91
N GLY A 363 34.98 -10.14 34.31
CA GLY A 363 34.26 -10.36 33.06
C GLY A 363 32.76 -10.07 33.16
N PHE A 364 32.11 -10.38 34.28
CA PHE A 364 30.67 -10.13 34.49
C PHE A 364 30.37 -8.62 34.57
N LYS A 365 31.27 -7.81 35.15
CA LYS A 365 31.10 -6.34 35.20
C LYS A 365 31.30 -5.67 33.83
N TYR A 366 32.04 -6.30 32.92
CA TYR A 366 32.20 -5.85 31.53
C TYR A 366 31.12 -6.45 30.59
N ALA A 367 30.58 -7.64 30.91
CA ALA A 367 29.51 -8.31 30.18
C ALA A 367 28.10 -7.83 30.55
N SER A 368 27.93 -7.11 31.67
CA SER A 368 26.64 -6.52 32.08
C SER A 368 26.21 -5.31 31.22
N VAL A 369 27.01 -4.92 30.21
CA VAL A 369 26.66 -3.90 29.20
C VAL A 369 26.34 -4.53 27.83
N LYS A 370 26.41 -5.87 27.69
CA LYS A 370 26.00 -6.60 26.47
C LYS A 370 25.18 -7.84 26.84
N ALA A 371 23.93 -7.64 27.23
CA ALA A 371 22.89 -8.66 27.18
C ALA A 371 21.58 -8.01 26.69
N GLY A 372 20.87 -8.48 25.66
CA GLY A 372 21.13 -9.61 24.80
C GLY A 372 20.74 -9.33 23.35
N ALA A 373 21.56 -9.86 22.44
CA ALA A 373 21.21 -10.12 21.05
C ALA A 373 21.53 -11.60 20.82
N VAL A 374 20.57 -12.37 20.32
CA VAL A 374 20.85 -13.71 19.79
C VAL A 374 21.74 -13.53 18.55
N PRO A 375 22.86 -14.25 18.40
CA PRO A 375 23.67 -14.21 17.18
C PRO A 375 22.80 -14.49 15.95
N LEU A 376 22.96 -13.71 14.87
CA LEU A 376 22.19 -13.82 13.62
C LEU A 376 22.23 -15.22 12.99
N GLU A 377 23.24 -16.03 13.32
CA GLU A 377 23.48 -17.37 12.78
C GLU A 377 22.57 -18.48 13.37
N ASP A 378 21.85 -18.20 14.47
CA ASP A 378 20.95 -19.16 15.14
C ASP A 378 19.44 -18.94 14.85
N MET A 379 19.09 -17.98 13.99
CA MET A 379 17.69 -17.68 13.65
C MET A 379 17.24 -18.38 12.36
N VAL A 380 16.11 -19.08 12.42
CA VAL A 380 15.49 -19.68 11.23
C VAL A 380 14.58 -18.65 10.57
N SER A 381 14.83 -18.36 9.29
CA SER A 381 13.98 -17.46 8.51
C SER A 381 12.87 -18.20 7.77
N VAL A 382 11.65 -17.68 7.84
CA VAL A 382 10.43 -18.35 7.35
C VAL A 382 9.53 -17.38 6.59
N ALA A 383 8.96 -17.80 5.46
CA ALA A 383 7.86 -17.09 4.80
C ALA A 383 6.56 -17.87 4.93
N VAL A 384 5.45 -17.23 5.29
CA VAL A 384 4.11 -17.81 5.18
C VAL A 384 3.51 -17.27 3.89
N ILE A 385 3.19 -18.15 2.94
CA ILE A 385 2.95 -17.74 1.56
C ILE A 385 1.48 -17.88 1.19
N SER A 386 0.97 -19.08 0.88
CA SER A 386 -0.41 -19.19 0.39
C SER A 386 -1.24 -20.15 1.21
N PHE A 387 -2.51 -19.79 1.36
CA PHE A 387 -3.56 -20.68 1.82
C PHE A 387 -4.57 -20.87 0.70
N GLU A 388 -4.74 -22.12 0.26
CA GLU A 388 -5.74 -22.47 -0.74
C GLU A 388 -7.12 -22.65 -0.10
N ASN A 389 -8.13 -21.98 -0.67
CA ASN A 389 -9.52 -22.27 -0.35
C ASN A 389 -9.91 -23.62 -0.98
N GLN A 390 -10.13 -24.63 -0.15
CA GLN A 390 -10.61 -25.95 -0.55
C GLN A 390 -12.03 -26.22 -0.04
N THR A 391 -12.74 -25.17 0.38
CA THR A 391 -14.12 -25.27 0.89
C THR A 391 -15.15 -25.41 -0.24
N GLY A 392 -14.83 -24.97 -1.46
CA GLY A 392 -15.78 -24.86 -2.57
C GLY A 392 -16.73 -23.65 -2.48
N GLU A 393 -16.55 -22.77 -1.48
CA GLU A 393 -17.40 -21.59 -1.28
C GLU A 393 -16.57 -20.29 -1.36
N ASN A 394 -16.86 -19.43 -2.34
CA ASN A 394 -16.17 -18.14 -2.54
C ASN A 394 -16.35 -17.17 -1.36
N SER A 395 -17.37 -17.35 -0.52
CA SER A 395 -17.58 -16.56 0.70
C SER A 395 -16.43 -16.68 1.71
N TYR A 396 -15.56 -17.68 1.57
CA TYR A 396 -14.38 -17.87 2.41
C TYR A 396 -13.05 -17.51 1.73
N ASP A 397 -13.06 -16.91 0.54
CA ASP A 397 -11.82 -16.52 -0.17
C ASP A 397 -10.99 -15.49 0.62
N TYR A 398 -11.64 -14.66 1.43
CA TYR A 398 -10.94 -13.72 2.32
C TYR A 398 -10.01 -14.42 3.34
N LEU A 399 -10.22 -15.71 3.63
CA LEU A 399 -9.35 -16.49 4.53
C LEU A 399 -7.98 -16.78 3.89
N GLN A 400 -7.87 -16.75 2.55
CA GLN A 400 -6.59 -16.91 1.85
C GLN A 400 -5.60 -15.81 2.21
N GLU A 401 -6.09 -14.62 2.59
CA GLU A 401 -5.31 -13.48 3.05
C GLU A 401 -5.25 -13.44 4.59
N ALA A 402 -6.38 -13.68 5.27
CA ALA A 402 -6.47 -13.54 6.71
C ALA A 402 -5.69 -14.60 7.51
N ILE A 403 -5.69 -15.88 7.09
CA ILE A 403 -4.95 -16.96 7.78
C ILE A 403 -3.43 -16.75 7.74
N PRO A 404 -2.80 -16.49 6.57
CA PRO A 404 -1.37 -16.19 6.54
C PRO A 404 -0.99 -15.03 7.46
N ASN A 405 -1.76 -13.93 7.44
CA ASN A 405 -1.49 -12.76 8.29
C ASN A 405 -1.55 -13.08 9.79
N LEU A 406 -2.50 -13.92 10.22
CA LEU A 406 -2.60 -14.39 11.60
C LEU A 406 -1.43 -15.31 11.99
N LEU A 407 -1.02 -16.22 11.10
CA LEU A 407 0.13 -17.09 11.33
C LEU A 407 1.44 -16.29 11.37
N ILE A 408 1.62 -15.32 10.48
CA ILE A 408 2.78 -14.41 10.48
C ILE A 408 2.84 -13.68 11.82
N THR A 409 1.72 -13.03 12.22
CA THR A 409 1.61 -12.31 13.48
C THR A 409 1.94 -13.18 14.69
N SER A 410 1.55 -14.45 14.66
CA SER A 410 1.87 -15.42 15.70
C SER A 410 3.34 -15.79 15.74
N LEU A 411 3.90 -16.19 14.59
CA LEU A 411 5.26 -16.68 14.47
C LEU A 411 6.28 -15.57 14.77
N GLU A 412 5.93 -14.31 14.49
CA GLU A 412 6.74 -13.13 14.81
C GLU A 412 6.92 -12.91 16.32
N GLN A 413 6.00 -13.40 17.17
CA GLN A 413 6.18 -13.35 18.62
C GLN A 413 7.37 -14.19 19.07
N SER A 414 7.82 -15.14 18.24
CA SER A 414 8.99 -15.95 18.52
C SER A 414 10.28 -15.18 18.29
N ARG A 415 11.02 -14.91 19.38
CA ARG A 415 12.38 -14.33 19.30
C ARG A 415 13.42 -15.20 18.56
N TYR A 416 13.05 -16.42 18.15
CA TYR A 416 13.91 -17.37 17.45
C TYR A 416 13.59 -17.49 15.94
N LEU A 417 12.49 -16.89 15.48
CA LEU A 417 12.09 -16.90 14.07
C LEU A 417 12.29 -15.50 13.45
N ARG A 418 12.66 -15.47 12.17
CA ARG A 418 12.59 -14.27 11.31
C ARG A 418 11.51 -14.54 10.28
N VAL A 419 10.31 -14.01 10.50
CA VAL A 419 9.17 -14.21 9.61
C VAL A 419 9.19 -13.13 8.53
N THR A 420 9.01 -13.53 7.28
CA THR A 420 8.85 -12.63 6.13
C THR A 420 7.37 -12.35 5.95
N THR A 421 7.01 -11.06 5.92
CA THR A 421 5.61 -10.63 5.83
C THR A 421 5.09 -10.67 4.40
N TRP A 422 3.76 -10.61 4.24
CA TRP A 422 3.09 -10.60 2.95
C TRP A 422 3.47 -9.38 2.10
N GLU A 423 3.67 -8.22 2.73
CA GLU A 423 4.12 -6.98 2.09
C GLU A 423 5.54 -7.15 1.54
N ARG A 424 6.46 -7.75 2.31
CA ARG A 424 7.82 -8.05 1.84
C ARG A 424 7.81 -9.03 0.65
N MET A 425 6.87 -9.96 0.62
CA MET A 425 6.70 -10.89 -0.50
C MET A 425 6.13 -10.18 -1.75
N HIS A 426 5.18 -9.25 -1.59
CA HIS A 426 4.68 -8.38 -2.65
C HIS A 426 5.77 -7.46 -3.21
N ASP A 427 6.70 -7.02 -2.38
CA ASP A 427 7.83 -6.21 -2.82
C ASP A 427 8.76 -6.95 -3.77
N LEU A 428 8.97 -8.24 -3.50
CA LEU A 428 9.82 -9.10 -4.31
C LEU A 428 9.13 -9.45 -5.61
N LEU A 429 7.81 -9.66 -5.58
CA LEU A 429 6.99 -9.75 -6.79
C LEU A 429 7.10 -8.49 -7.65
N LYS A 430 7.02 -7.31 -7.03
CA LYS A 430 7.18 -6.02 -7.71
C LYS A 430 8.58 -5.82 -8.29
N GLN A 431 9.63 -6.18 -7.54
CA GLN A 431 11.02 -6.16 -8.03
C GLN A 431 11.26 -7.16 -9.18
N LEU A 432 10.46 -8.24 -9.23
CA LEU A 432 10.42 -9.22 -10.32
C LEU A 432 9.51 -8.78 -11.49
N GLY A 433 8.90 -7.59 -11.44
CA GLY A 433 7.98 -7.08 -12.46
C GLY A 433 6.64 -7.83 -12.52
N LYS A 434 6.25 -8.50 -11.43
CA LYS A 434 5.02 -9.29 -11.26
C LYS A 434 4.03 -8.54 -10.35
N GLU A 435 3.64 -7.32 -10.73
CA GLU A 435 2.88 -6.38 -9.89
C GLU A 435 1.40 -6.78 -9.70
N ASP A 436 0.84 -7.60 -10.60
CA ASP A 436 -0.59 -7.99 -10.61
C ASP A 436 -0.89 -9.33 -9.92
N VAL A 437 0.03 -9.86 -9.10
CA VAL A 437 -0.12 -11.17 -8.44
C VAL A 437 -0.79 -10.99 -7.08
N GLU A 438 -2.12 -11.17 -7.03
CA GLU A 438 -2.90 -11.12 -5.79
C GLU A 438 -2.66 -12.34 -4.87
N VAL A 439 -2.27 -13.50 -5.44
CA VAL A 439 -2.02 -14.73 -4.68
C VAL A 439 -0.69 -15.37 -5.10
N ILE A 440 0.22 -15.51 -4.14
CA ILE A 440 1.55 -16.08 -4.34
C ILE A 440 1.46 -17.60 -4.30
N ASN A 441 1.42 -18.27 -5.47
CA ASN A 441 1.42 -19.73 -5.48
C ASN A 441 2.74 -20.31 -4.93
N SER A 442 2.72 -21.61 -4.63
CA SER A 442 3.83 -22.32 -3.98
C SER A 442 5.17 -22.17 -4.73
N ASP A 443 5.19 -22.32 -6.05
CA ASP A 443 6.42 -22.25 -6.85
C ASP A 443 7.01 -20.84 -6.91
N LEU A 444 6.17 -19.82 -7.06
CA LEU A 444 6.55 -18.41 -6.97
C LEU A 444 7.05 -18.07 -5.55
N GLY A 445 6.42 -18.64 -4.53
CA GLY A 445 6.84 -18.51 -3.15
C GLY A 445 8.25 -19.05 -2.89
N PHE A 446 8.58 -20.22 -3.43
CA PHE A 446 9.94 -20.79 -3.34
C PHE A 446 10.99 -19.93 -4.07
N GLU A 447 10.64 -19.39 -5.25
CA GLU A 447 11.51 -18.49 -6.02
C GLU A 447 11.87 -17.25 -5.20
N ILE A 448 10.85 -16.60 -4.64
CA ILE A 448 11.01 -15.40 -3.80
C ILE A 448 11.81 -15.72 -2.53
N CYS A 449 11.52 -16.85 -1.87
CA CYS A 449 12.24 -17.24 -0.67
C CYS A 449 13.74 -17.48 -0.93
N ARG A 450 14.12 -18.05 -2.07
CA ARG A 450 15.54 -18.27 -2.42
C ARG A 450 16.30 -16.98 -2.65
N MET A 451 15.66 -16.02 -3.32
CA MET A 451 16.27 -14.72 -3.60
C MET A 451 16.59 -13.93 -2.33
N GLU A 452 15.74 -14.04 -1.31
CA GLU A 452 15.93 -13.37 -0.02
C GLU A 452 16.74 -14.17 1.00
N GLY A 453 17.21 -15.37 0.65
CA GLY A 453 17.89 -16.25 1.59
C GLY A 453 16.99 -16.67 2.76
N ILE A 454 15.70 -16.89 2.49
CA ILE A 454 14.72 -17.42 3.44
C ILE A 454 14.90 -18.95 3.50
N ASN A 455 15.04 -19.49 4.71
CA ASN A 455 15.38 -20.91 4.90
C ASN A 455 14.19 -21.83 4.68
N ALA A 456 12.98 -21.39 5.03
CA ALA A 456 11.79 -22.22 4.96
C ALA A 456 10.53 -21.47 4.54
N ILE A 457 9.58 -22.22 3.97
CA ILE A 457 8.29 -21.72 3.48
C ILE A 457 7.15 -22.50 4.14
N VAL A 458 6.10 -21.79 4.54
CA VAL A 458 4.84 -22.35 5.03
C VAL A 458 3.79 -22.18 3.95
N LEU A 459 3.27 -23.29 3.47
CA LEU A 459 2.11 -23.39 2.59
C LEU A 459 0.95 -23.95 3.40
N GLY A 460 -0.28 -23.61 3.03
CA GLY A 460 -1.44 -24.17 3.68
C GLY A 460 -2.66 -24.28 2.78
N SER A 461 -3.67 -24.94 3.33
CA SER A 461 -5.01 -24.98 2.76
C SER A 461 -6.04 -25.01 3.87
N TYR A 462 -7.26 -24.63 3.57
CA TYR A 462 -8.38 -24.81 4.50
C TYR A 462 -9.57 -25.41 3.77
N ILE A 463 -10.22 -26.35 4.43
CA ILE A 463 -11.39 -27.08 3.91
C ILE A 463 -12.51 -27.02 4.94
N LYS A 464 -13.75 -27.04 4.46
CA LYS A 464 -14.96 -27.10 5.26
C LYS A 464 -15.67 -28.41 4.94
N ALA A 465 -16.05 -29.14 5.99
CA ALA A 465 -16.91 -30.30 5.90
C ALA A 465 -18.02 -30.14 6.94
N ASP A 466 -19.26 -29.93 6.48
CA ASP A 466 -20.38 -29.48 7.30
C ASP A 466 -20.02 -28.19 8.08
N GLU A 467 -20.12 -28.22 9.42
CA GLU A 467 -19.73 -27.12 10.30
C GLU A 467 -18.25 -27.15 10.69
N MET A 468 -17.47 -28.15 10.25
CA MET A 468 -16.07 -28.30 10.66
C MET A 468 -15.12 -27.68 9.65
N PHE A 469 -14.29 -26.74 10.12
CA PHE A 469 -13.18 -26.19 9.36
C PHE A 469 -11.89 -26.90 9.74
N ALA A 470 -11.12 -27.35 8.76
CA ALA A 470 -9.78 -27.89 8.95
C ALA A 470 -8.75 -27.04 8.18
N THR A 471 -7.74 -26.56 8.88
CA THR A 471 -6.64 -25.78 8.33
C THR A 471 -5.37 -26.63 8.35
N ASN A 472 -4.79 -26.83 7.17
CA ASN A 472 -3.58 -27.63 6.96
C ASN A 472 -2.39 -26.71 6.69
N VAL A 473 -1.23 -27.07 7.21
CA VAL A 473 0.04 -26.38 6.93
C VAL A 473 1.14 -27.38 6.60
N GLN A 474 1.98 -27.00 5.65
CA GLN A 474 3.18 -27.69 5.25
C GLN A 474 4.36 -26.73 5.34
N VAL A 475 5.36 -27.14 6.11
CA VAL A 475 6.62 -26.42 6.29
C VAL A 475 7.66 -27.12 5.43
N LEU A 476 8.18 -26.40 4.45
CA LEU A 476 9.14 -26.93 3.48
C LEU A 476 10.45 -26.15 3.58
N ASP A 477 11.57 -26.85 3.45
CA ASP A 477 12.88 -26.23 3.30
C ASP A 477 13.02 -25.61 1.91
N VAL A 478 13.47 -24.36 1.83
CA VAL A 478 13.44 -23.60 0.57
C VAL A 478 14.53 -24.05 -0.42
N GLU A 479 15.70 -24.47 0.07
CA GLU A 479 16.81 -24.94 -0.76
C GLU A 479 16.51 -26.31 -1.35
N THR A 480 16.12 -27.25 -0.49
CA THR A 480 15.93 -28.66 -0.82
C THR A 480 14.50 -28.99 -1.30
N LYS A 481 13.52 -28.14 -1.00
CA LYS A 481 12.07 -28.40 -1.13
C LYS A 481 11.59 -29.61 -0.30
N GLU A 482 12.38 -30.07 0.67
CA GLU A 482 12.00 -31.18 1.52
C GLU A 482 10.93 -30.76 2.55
N LEU A 483 9.96 -31.63 2.78
CA LEU A 483 8.95 -31.42 3.81
C LEU A 483 9.61 -31.58 5.19
N LEU A 484 9.78 -30.46 5.89
CA LEU A 484 10.28 -30.44 7.26
C LEU A 484 9.21 -30.91 8.24
N LYS A 485 7.96 -30.45 8.01
CA LYS A 485 6.83 -30.75 8.89
C LYS A 485 5.50 -30.51 8.19
N SER A 486 4.51 -31.35 8.46
CA SER A 486 3.11 -31.07 8.14
C SER A 486 2.27 -31.10 9.41
N ALA A 487 1.26 -30.25 9.47
CA ALA A 487 0.29 -30.21 10.56
C ALA A 487 -1.10 -29.86 10.05
N SER A 488 -2.11 -30.28 10.79
CA SER A 488 -3.51 -29.99 10.53
C SER A 488 -4.17 -29.69 11.87
N SER A 489 -4.99 -28.65 11.91
CA SER A 489 -5.86 -28.34 13.04
C SER A 489 -7.29 -28.20 12.53
N ARG A 490 -8.27 -28.51 13.38
CA ARG A 490 -9.68 -28.50 13.01
C ARG A 490 -10.56 -28.01 14.15
N GLY A 491 -11.68 -27.41 13.82
CA GLY A 491 -12.66 -26.98 14.79
C GLY A 491 -13.99 -26.59 14.16
N GLU A 492 -14.99 -26.40 15.01
CA GLU A 492 -16.35 -26.07 14.59
C GLU A 492 -16.51 -24.58 14.28
N GLY A 493 -17.05 -24.28 13.11
CA GLY A 493 -17.23 -22.96 12.53
C GLY A 493 -15.92 -22.29 12.09
N VAL A 494 -16.02 -21.32 11.17
CA VAL A 494 -14.86 -20.55 10.67
C VAL A 494 -14.12 -19.82 11.80
N GLY A 495 -14.84 -19.39 12.85
CA GLY A 495 -14.25 -18.77 14.04
C GLY A 495 -13.38 -19.70 14.89
N SER A 496 -13.42 -21.03 14.66
CA SER A 496 -12.43 -21.93 15.28
C SER A 496 -11.01 -21.62 14.82
N ILE A 497 -10.83 -21.14 13.58
CA ILE A 497 -9.51 -20.80 13.04
C ILE A 497 -8.78 -19.84 13.99
N LEU A 498 -9.41 -18.71 14.34
CA LEU A 498 -8.89 -17.76 15.33
C LEU A 498 -8.83 -18.31 16.75
N ARG A 499 -9.87 -19.02 17.21
CA ARG A 499 -9.96 -19.48 18.61
C ARG A 499 -8.84 -20.44 19.02
N ASN A 500 -8.44 -21.35 18.13
CA ASN A 500 -7.45 -22.37 18.49
C ASN A 500 -6.53 -22.80 17.34
N GLN A 501 -6.99 -22.82 16.09
CA GLN A 501 -6.21 -23.45 15.03
C GLN A 501 -4.90 -22.71 14.74
N ILE A 502 -4.88 -21.37 14.68
CA ILE A 502 -3.63 -20.62 14.43
C ILE A 502 -2.60 -20.89 15.54
N ASP A 503 -3.02 -20.93 16.81
CA ASP A 503 -2.12 -21.21 17.93
C ASP A 503 -1.51 -22.62 17.88
N GLU A 504 -2.33 -23.61 17.53
CA GLU A 504 -1.89 -24.99 17.36
C GLU A 504 -0.93 -25.13 16.19
N LEU A 505 -1.28 -24.54 15.04
CA LEU A 505 -0.49 -24.57 13.82
C LEU A 505 0.83 -23.84 13.99
N SER A 506 0.87 -22.67 14.65
CA SER A 506 2.11 -21.95 14.93
C SER A 506 3.09 -22.74 15.80
N LYS A 507 2.58 -23.52 16.78
CA LYS A 507 3.42 -24.44 17.58
C LYS A 507 3.99 -25.54 16.72
N GLU A 508 3.18 -26.16 15.86
CA GLU A 508 3.65 -27.20 14.94
C GLU A 508 4.65 -26.69 13.91
N ILE A 509 4.41 -25.49 13.35
CA ILE A 509 5.33 -24.81 12.44
C ILE A 509 6.66 -24.55 13.15
N SER A 510 6.63 -24.03 14.39
CA SER A 510 7.82 -23.81 15.21
C SER A 510 8.60 -25.11 15.49
N ARG A 511 7.90 -26.23 15.72
CA ARG A 511 8.54 -27.56 15.86
C ARG A 511 9.21 -28.00 14.56
N GLY A 512 8.60 -27.71 13.41
CA GLY A 512 9.17 -27.99 12.09
C GLY A 512 10.53 -27.33 11.86
N PHE A 513 10.81 -26.22 12.55
CA PHE A 513 12.09 -25.52 12.52
C PHE A 513 13.11 -26.00 13.57
N GLY A 514 12.84 -27.11 14.26
CA GLY A 514 13.76 -27.67 15.25
C GLY A 514 13.82 -26.90 16.58
N LEU A 515 12.85 -26.01 16.85
CA LEU A 515 12.75 -25.33 18.14
C LEU A 515 12.35 -26.34 19.23
N SER A 516 13.11 -26.36 20.34
CA SER A 516 12.80 -27.25 21.46
C SER A 516 11.53 -26.83 22.19
N GLU A 517 10.86 -27.79 22.82
CA GLU A 517 9.65 -27.58 23.63
C GLU A 517 9.79 -26.50 24.72
N ARG A 518 11.01 -26.27 25.22
CA ARG A 518 11.31 -25.17 26.16
C ARG A 518 11.32 -23.81 25.47
N LYS A 519 11.83 -23.72 24.23
CA LYS A 519 11.86 -22.49 23.42
C LYS A 519 10.46 -22.12 22.90
N ILE A 520 9.65 -23.12 22.55
CA ILE A 520 8.26 -22.92 22.09
C ILE A 520 7.37 -22.45 23.26
N ARG A 521 7.45 -23.10 24.42
CA ARG A 521 6.69 -22.69 25.63
C ARG A 521 7.10 -21.32 26.19
N ALA A 522 8.35 -20.91 25.99
CA ALA A 522 8.80 -19.57 26.37
C ALA A 522 8.22 -18.44 25.48
N ASN A 523 7.66 -18.79 24.31
CA ASN A 523 7.11 -17.86 23.32
C ASN A 523 5.59 -18.00 23.10
N SER A 524 4.92 -18.94 23.76
CA SER A 524 3.49 -19.20 23.54
C SER A 524 2.59 -18.32 24.43
N SER A 525 2.46 -17.04 24.08
CA SER A 525 1.23 -16.29 24.37
C SER A 525 0.18 -16.70 23.32
N GLN A 526 -1.04 -17.07 23.73
CA GLN A 526 -2.12 -17.38 22.79
C GLN A 526 -2.40 -16.16 21.89
N ILE A 527 -2.44 -16.36 20.57
CA ILE A 527 -2.86 -15.34 19.59
C ILE A 527 -4.35 -15.03 19.80
N ALA A 528 -5.12 -16.03 20.25
CA ALA A 528 -6.55 -15.92 20.49
C ALA A 528 -6.92 -15.00 21.66
N GLU A 529 -5.96 -14.57 22.48
CA GLU A 529 -6.22 -13.66 23.60
C GLU A 529 -5.94 -12.20 23.25
N ALA A 530 -6.58 -11.72 22.18
CA ALA A 530 -7.66 -10.72 22.26
C ALA A 530 -7.66 -9.73 21.09
N THR A 531 -8.54 -9.93 20.11
CA THR A 531 -8.99 -8.83 19.22
C THR A 531 -10.41 -9.08 18.74
N THR A 532 -10.64 -10.23 18.12
CA THR A 532 -11.97 -10.67 17.69
C THR A 532 -11.99 -12.19 17.49
N LEU A 533 -13.15 -12.83 17.65
CA LEU A 533 -13.37 -14.22 17.23
C LEU A 533 -13.97 -14.32 15.81
N SER A 534 -14.27 -13.17 15.20
CA SER A 534 -14.83 -13.05 13.85
C SER A 534 -13.71 -12.84 12.83
N MET A 535 -13.48 -13.86 12.00
CA MET A 535 -12.53 -13.77 10.89
C MET A 535 -12.90 -12.67 9.90
N GLU A 536 -14.20 -12.47 9.65
CA GLU A 536 -14.69 -11.43 8.75
C GLU A 536 -14.40 -10.03 9.33
N ALA A 537 -14.64 -9.82 10.63
CA ALA A 537 -14.33 -8.56 11.30
C ALA A 537 -12.83 -8.23 11.23
N TYR A 538 -11.97 -9.24 11.40
CA TYR A 538 -10.52 -9.08 11.32
C TYR A 538 -10.05 -8.64 9.92
N ASN A 539 -10.59 -9.24 8.87
CA ASN A 539 -10.27 -8.85 7.49
C ASN A 539 -10.65 -7.39 7.19
N TYR A 540 -11.86 -6.99 7.57
CA TYR A 540 -12.29 -5.60 7.43
C TYR A 540 -11.42 -4.63 8.23
N PHE A 541 -11.00 -5.03 9.43
CA PHE A 541 -10.07 -4.23 10.23
C PHE A 541 -8.72 -4.04 9.55
N LEU A 542 -8.14 -5.07 8.92
CA LEU A 542 -6.86 -4.96 8.20
C LEU A 542 -6.96 -3.98 7.03
N ARG A 543 -8.01 -4.07 6.20
CA ARG A 543 -8.25 -3.14 5.09
C ARG A 543 -8.45 -1.71 5.59
N GLY A 544 -9.25 -1.55 6.64
CA GLY A 544 -9.46 -0.25 7.27
C GLY A 544 -8.17 0.37 7.82
N ARG A 545 -7.28 -0.44 8.39
CA ARG A 545 -5.96 0.01 8.86
C ARG A 545 -5.04 0.43 7.71
N ASP A 546 -5.01 -0.34 6.62
CA ASP A 546 -4.20 -0.02 5.44
C ASP A 546 -4.62 1.33 4.82
N ASP A 547 -5.93 1.55 4.65
CA ASP A 547 -6.45 2.84 4.18
C ASP A 547 -6.19 3.99 5.16
N TYR A 548 -6.18 3.73 6.47
CA TYR A 548 -5.79 4.73 7.46
C TYR A 548 -4.33 5.17 7.29
N GLU A 549 -3.42 4.22 7.04
CA GLU A 549 -1.98 4.53 6.82
C GLU A 549 -1.74 5.30 5.52
N LYS A 550 -2.61 5.13 4.52
CA LYS A 550 -2.65 5.91 3.28
C LYS A 550 -3.36 7.26 3.39
N PHE A 551 -3.93 7.57 4.57
CA PHE A 551 -4.76 8.76 4.83
C PHE A 551 -6.08 8.79 4.04
N TYR A 552 -6.56 7.63 3.57
CA TYR A 552 -7.85 7.47 2.90
C TYR A 552 -8.96 7.28 3.94
N PHE A 553 -9.16 8.31 4.77
CA PHE A 553 -9.97 8.22 5.98
C PHE A 553 -11.44 7.81 5.72
N ALA A 554 -12.04 8.22 4.60
CA ALA A 554 -13.40 7.82 4.26
C ALA A 554 -13.53 6.33 3.95
N ASP A 555 -12.59 5.79 3.17
CA ASP A 555 -12.54 4.36 2.81
C ASP A 555 -12.20 3.51 4.04
N SER A 556 -11.23 3.98 4.84
CA SER A 556 -10.87 3.41 6.13
C SER A 556 -12.07 3.29 7.07
N LEU A 557 -12.87 4.37 7.21
CA LEU A 557 -14.03 4.38 8.10
C LEU A 557 -15.04 3.30 7.70
N ARG A 558 -15.34 3.15 6.40
CA ARG A 558 -16.31 2.16 5.91
C ARG A 558 -15.91 0.74 6.30
N PHE A 559 -14.63 0.40 6.16
CA PHE A 559 -14.14 -0.93 6.54
C PHE A 559 -14.11 -1.11 8.06
N LEU A 560 -13.68 -0.10 8.83
CA LEU A 560 -13.65 -0.19 10.29
C LEU A 560 -15.05 -0.27 10.91
N GLU A 561 -16.03 0.46 10.37
CA GLU A 561 -17.44 0.37 10.78
C GLU A 561 -17.98 -1.04 10.56
N ARG A 562 -17.66 -1.65 9.41
CA ARG A 562 -18.04 -3.04 9.15
C ARG A 562 -17.38 -4.02 10.12
N ALA A 563 -16.12 -3.78 10.50
CA ALA A 563 -15.43 -4.61 11.49
C ALA A 563 -16.11 -4.54 12.87
N VAL A 564 -16.49 -3.35 13.33
CA VAL A 564 -17.18 -3.20 14.63
C VAL A 564 -18.64 -3.63 14.60
N GLU A 565 -19.31 -3.63 13.45
CA GLU A 565 -20.63 -4.24 13.29
C GLU A 565 -20.60 -5.75 13.47
N LEU A 566 -19.58 -6.40 12.87
CA LEU A 566 -19.38 -7.84 12.93
C LEU A 566 -18.87 -8.30 14.29
N ASP A 567 -18.07 -7.47 14.97
CA ASP A 567 -17.68 -7.68 16.36
C ASP A 567 -17.68 -6.36 17.17
N PRO A 568 -18.77 -6.08 17.88
CA PRO A 568 -18.90 -4.88 18.70
C PRO A 568 -17.90 -4.78 19.88
N GLU A 569 -17.21 -5.87 20.23
CA GLU A 569 -16.20 -5.88 21.29
C GLU A 569 -14.77 -5.75 20.75
N PHE A 570 -14.59 -5.61 19.44
CA PHE A 570 -13.28 -5.51 18.79
C PHE A 570 -12.56 -4.19 19.14
N VAL A 571 -11.77 -4.25 20.21
CA VAL A 571 -11.11 -3.09 20.84
C VAL A 571 -10.28 -2.27 19.87
N MET A 572 -9.40 -2.91 19.09
CA MET A 572 -8.52 -2.19 18.18
C MET A 572 -9.29 -1.57 17.01
N ALA A 573 -10.36 -2.20 16.52
CA ALA A 573 -11.22 -1.60 15.51
C ALA A 573 -11.90 -0.32 16.03
N HIS A 574 -12.37 -0.31 17.29
CA HIS A 574 -12.87 0.92 17.93
C HIS A 574 -11.80 2.01 18.06
N TYR A 575 -10.56 1.65 18.38
CA TYR A 575 -9.46 2.63 18.44
C TYR A 575 -9.19 3.29 17.08
N TYR A 576 -9.03 2.49 16.02
CA TYR A 576 -8.80 3.04 14.68
C TYR A 576 -10.02 3.81 14.16
N THR A 577 -11.25 3.35 14.47
CA THR A 577 -12.48 4.08 14.18
C THR A 577 -12.45 5.46 14.83
N ALA A 578 -12.03 5.54 16.11
CA ALA A 578 -11.88 6.83 16.78
C ALA A 578 -10.88 7.72 16.03
N LEU A 579 -9.68 7.24 15.72
CA LEU A 579 -8.66 8.02 14.99
C LEU A 579 -9.19 8.57 13.66
N VAL A 580 -9.85 7.73 12.86
CA VAL A 580 -10.40 8.09 11.55
C VAL A 580 -11.53 9.11 11.68
N LYS A 581 -12.47 8.90 12.61
CA LYS A 581 -13.53 9.88 12.89
C LYS A 581 -12.95 11.22 13.33
N GLY A 582 -11.90 11.21 14.16
CA GLY A 582 -11.15 12.41 14.53
C GLY A 582 -10.55 13.14 13.32
N ALA A 583 -9.94 12.40 12.39
CA ALA A 583 -9.36 12.96 11.16
C ALA A 583 -10.43 13.53 10.22
N LEU A 584 -11.60 12.92 10.15
CA LEU A 584 -12.77 13.40 9.40
C LEU A 584 -13.52 14.55 10.08
N GLY A 585 -13.08 14.98 11.26
CA GLY A 585 -13.70 16.04 12.05
C GLY A 585 -14.97 15.63 12.81
N ASP A 586 -15.28 14.33 12.89
CA ASP A 586 -16.38 13.78 13.69
C ASP A 586 -15.92 13.54 15.15
N ARG A 587 -15.93 14.59 15.96
CA ARG A 587 -15.56 14.50 17.39
C ARG A 587 -16.54 13.70 18.23
N ALA A 588 -17.83 13.76 17.91
CA ALA A 588 -18.85 13.02 18.67
C ALA A 588 -18.66 11.53 18.47
N GLY A 589 -18.51 11.10 17.22
CA GLY A 589 -18.21 9.71 16.90
C GLY A 589 -16.80 9.28 17.33
N TRP A 590 -15.81 10.18 17.36
CA TRP A 590 -14.52 9.92 18.02
C TRP A 590 -14.72 9.51 19.49
N GLN A 591 -15.50 10.30 20.24
CA GLN A 591 -15.75 10.04 21.66
C GLN A 591 -16.50 8.73 21.86
N GLU A 592 -17.53 8.46 21.05
CA GLU A 592 -18.28 7.22 21.09
C GLU A 592 -17.38 6.00 20.86
N ALA A 593 -16.59 6.00 19.79
CA ALA A 593 -15.68 4.90 19.47
C ALA A 593 -14.60 4.73 20.56
N PHE A 594 -14.07 5.84 21.09
CA PHE A 594 -13.09 5.80 22.17
C PHE A 594 -13.66 5.26 23.49
N ASP A 595 -14.91 5.58 23.82
CA ASP A 595 -15.60 5.02 24.99
C ASP A 595 -15.81 3.50 24.86
N LYS A 596 -16.09 3.01 23.65
CA LYS A 596 -16.16 1.56 23.36
C LYS A 596 -14.78 0.90 23.49
N PHE A 597 -13.72 1.51 22.95
CA PHE A 597 -12.34 1.06 23.15
C PHE A 597 -12.02 0.91 24.65
N LYS A 598 -12.29 1.96 25.44
CA LYS A 598 -12.06 1.96 26.90
C LYS A 598 -12.86 0.89 27.63
N LYS A 599 -14.12 0.68 27.23
CA LYS A 599 -14.99 -0.32 27.85
C LYS A 599 -14.41 -1.72 27.73
N TYR A 600 -13.85 -2.05 26.57
CA TYR A 600 -13.44 -3.42 26.24
C TYR A 600 -11.93 -3.67 26.37
N MET A 601 -11.08 -2.64 26.44
CA MET A 601 -9.61 -2.79 26.50
C MET A 601 -9.09 -3.64 27.66
N LYS A 602 -9.82 -3.73 28.78
CA LYS A 602 -9.43 -4.58 29.92
C LYS A 602 -9.49 -6.08 29.63
N LYS A 603 -10.17 -6.47 28.54
CA LYS A 603 -10.21 -7.85 28.06
C LYS A 603 -8.95 -8.20 27.25
N LEU A 604 -8.17 -7.22 26.83
CA LEU A 604 -6.95 -7.44 26.06
C LEU A 604 -5.83 -7.96 26.94
N THR A 605 -5.02 -8.87 26.40
CA THR A 605 -3.82 -9.37 27.05
C THR A 605 -2.62 -9.30 26.10
N GLY A 606 -1.46 -9.82 26.52
CA GLY A 606 -0.31 -9.97 25.63
C GLY A 606 0.23 -8.64 25.09
N LYS A 607 0.53 -8.60 23.78
CA LYS A 607 1.08 -7.43 23.09
C LYS A 607 0.04 -6.32 22.89
N GLU A 608 -1.17 -6.67 22.49
CA GLU A 608 -2.24 -5.70 22.21
C GLU A 608 -2.80 -5.06 23.48
N GLY A 609 -2.86 -5.81 24.59
CA GLY A 609 -3.17 -5.24 25.90
C GLY A 609 -2.20 -4.15 26.31
N LEU A 610 -0.89 -4.35 26.10
CA LEU A 610 0.13 -3.32 26.37
C LEU A 610 -0.06 -2.10 25.45
N TYR A 611 -0.32 -2.29 24.16
CA TYR A 611 -0.62 -1.17 23.26
C TYR A 611 -1.87 -0.40 23.68
N ALA A 612 -2.94 -1.10 24.07
CA ALA A 612 -4.16 -0.45 24.52
C ALA A 612 -3.94 0.31 25.84
N GLU A 613 -3.16 -0.24 26.77
CA GLU A 613 -2.76 0.46 28.00
C GLU A 613 -1.91 1.70 27.70
N ALA A 614 -1.00 1.63 26.75
CA ALA A 614 -0.21 2.77 26.29
C ALA A 614 -1.11 3.86 25.68
N ILE A 615 -1.98 3.47 24.74
CA ILE A 615 -2.97 4.36 24.10
C ILE A 615 -3.85 5.05 25.15
N TYR A 616 -4.37 4.30 26.11
CA TYR A 616 -5.18 4.81 27.20
C TYR A 616 -4.40 5.79 28.09
N ALA A 617 -3.16 5.44 28.46
CA ALA A 617 -2.29 6.31 29.25
C ALA A 617 -2.03 7.65 28.56
N ARG A 618 -1.84 7.63 27.23
CA ARG A 618 -1.63 8.83 26.42
C ARG A 618 -2.88 9.69 26.26
N LEU A 619 -4.00 9.08 25.84
CA LEU A 619 -5.20 9.82 25.43
C LEU A 619 -6.06 10.29 26.61
N GLU A 620 -6.32 9.41 27.58
CA GLU A 620 -7.18 9.74 28.72
C GLU A 620 -6.36 9.97 30.01
N GLY A 621 -5.39 9.09 30.28
CA GLY A 621 -4.54 9.21 31.46
C GLY A 621 -3.70 10.50 31.47
N LYS A 622 -3.46 11.09 30.29
CA LYS A 622 -2.52 12.21 30.08
C LYS A 622 -1.18 11.98 30.78
N ASP A 623 -0.79 10.70 30.88
CA ASP A 623 0.40 10.24 31.58
C ASP A 623 1.41 9.77 30.54
N ASP A 624 2.05 10.77 29.95
CA ASP A 624 2.98 10.58 28.86
C ASP A 624 4.26 9.81 29.29
N LYS A 625 4.63 9.90 30.57
CA LYS A 625 5.70 9.08 31.16
C LYS A 625 5.30 7.60 31.23
N LYS A 626 4.07 7.30 31.64
CA LYS A 626 3.55 5.93 31.64
C LYS A 626 3.43 5.39 30.22
N TYR A 627 2.97 6.19 29.26
CA TYR A 627 2.96 5.84 27.85
C TYR A 627 4.36 5.42 27.37
N PHE A 628 5.36 6.28 27.57
CA PHE A 628 6.75 5.96 27.21
C PHE A 628 7.25 4.69 27.89
N LYS A 629 6.94 4.51 29.19
CA LYS A 629 7.39 3.34 29.93
C LYS A 629 6.84 2.04 29.37
N ILE A 630 5.57 2.02 29.01
CA ILE A 630 4.92 0.86 28.40
C ILE A 630 5.56 0.58 27.03
N LEU A 631 5.86 1.60 26.23
CA LEU A 631 6.56 1.41 24.95
C LEU A 631 7.96 0.80 25.14
N GLU A 632 8.76 1.25 26.12
CA GLU A 632 10.05 0.61 26.43
C GLU A 632 9.90 -0.86 26.80
N ASP A 633 8.84 -1.20 27.54
CA ASP A 633 8.58 -2.56 27.98
C ASP A 633 8.12 -3.44 26.79
N ILE A 634 7.33 -2.88 25.86
CA ILE A 634 6.99 -3.53 24.58
C ILE A 634 8.25 -3.74 23.75
N GLU A 635 9.14 -2.74 23.62
CA GLU A 635 10.39 -2.87 22.87
C GLU A 635 11.29 -3.98 23.44
N LYS A 636 11.44 -4.03 24.76
CA LYS A 636 12.24 -5.08 25.42
C LYS A 636 11.64 -6.48 25.24
N LYS A 637 10.31 -6.59 25.29
CA LYS A 637 9.61 -7.87 25.19
C LYS A 637 9.46 -8.35 23.74
N TYR A 638 9.30 -7.41 22.80
CA TYR A 638 9.05 -7.64 21.37
C TYR A 638 9.97 -6.76 20.50
N PRO A 639 11.30 -7.00 20.50
CA PRO A 639 12.27 -6.11 19.84
C PRO A 639 12.15 -6.04 18.30
N LYS A 640 11.45 -7.00 17.67
CA LYS A 640 11.18 -7.04 16.23
C LYS A 640 9.85 -6.40 15.83
N GLU A 641 9.09 -5.88 16.78
CA GLU A 641 7.83 -5.20 16.49
C GLU A 641 8.10 -3.84 15.85
N LYS A 642 7.82 -3.66 14.56
CA LYS A 642 8.09 -2.39 13.86
C LYS A 642 7.30 -1.21 14.45
N ARG A 643 6.07 -1.47 14.93
CA ARG A 643 5.19 -0.42 15.47
C ARG A 643 5.75 0.25 16.72
N VAL A 644 6.38 -0.50 17.64
CA VAL A 644 6.89 0.11 18.88
C VAL A 644 8.04 1.07 18.61
N HIS A 645 8.90 0.75 17.64
CA HIS A 645 9.96 1.64 17.20
C HIS A 645 9.38 2.92 16.57
N PHE A 646 8.34 2.79 15.75
CA PHE A 646 7.62 3.94 15.20
C PHE A 646 6.94 4.80 16.30
N ASP A 647 6.24 4.17 17.26
CA ASP A 647 5.56 4.88 18.34
C ASP A 647 6.55 5.57 19.30
N LEU A 648 7.73 4.97 19.54
CA LEU A 648 8.86 5.59 20.25
C LEU A 648 9.46 6.76 19.45
N ALA A 649 9.61 6.62 18.13
CA ALA A 649 10.10 7.70 17.28
C ALA A 649 9.17 8.92 17.33
N LEU A 650 7.85 8.71 17.25
CA LEU A 650 6.86 9.76 17.44
C LEU A 650 6.94 10.40 18.83
N TYR A 651 7.15 9.59 19.88
CA TYR A 651 7.35 10.11 21.23
C TYR A 651 8.56 11.04 21.29
N TYR A 652 9.73 10.58 20.83
CA TYR A 652 10.96 11.38 20.84
C TYR A 652 10.83 12.65 20.00
N GLN A 653 10.20 12.56 18.83
CA GLN A 653 9.90 13.72 17.98
C GLN A 653 9.04 14.76 18.70
N ASN A 654 7.96 14.34 19.37
CA ASN A 654 7.09 15.26 20.14
C ASN A 654 7.83 15.90 21.33
N HIS A 655 8.88 15.26 21.83
CA HIS A 655 9.75 15.76 22.90
C HIS A 655 10.98 16.52 22.39
N LYS A 656 11.08 16.78 21.07
CA LYS A 656 12.20 17.45 20.41
C LYS A 656 13.55 16.72 20.58
N MET A 657 13.51 15.42 20.83
CA MET A 657 14.65 14.51 20.89
C MET A 657 14.88 13.91 19.50
N ASN A 658 15.43 14.73 18.60
CA ASN A 658 15.40 14.42 17.18
C ASN A 658 16.34 13.27 16.79
N ASP A 659 17.50 13.16 17.43
CA ASP A 659 18.49 12.12 17.09
C ASP A 659 17.95 10.74 17.46
N GLU A 660 17.35 10.63 18.64
CA GLU A 660 16.66 9.42 19.11
C GLU A 660 15.44 9.09 18.24
N ALA A 661 14.71 10.10 17.78
CA ALA A 661 13.59 9.91 16.85
C ALA A 661 14.08 9.32 15.52
N VAL A 662 15.15 9.86 14.93
CA VAL A 662 15.77 9.34 13.69
C VAL A 662 16.26 7.91 13.90
N GLU A 663 16.92 7.61 15.02
CA GLU A 663 17.36 6.24 15.36
C GLU A 663 16.19 5.26 15.35
N LYS A 664 15.09 5.61 16.02
CA LYS A 664 13.91 4.73 16.14
C LYS A 664 13.14 4.62 14.82
N TYR A 665 13.03 5.68 14.02
CA TYR A 665 12.49 5.58 12.66
C TYR A 665 13.33 4.65 11.80
N ASN A 666 14.66 4.79 11.81
CA ASN A 666 15.55 3.90 11.08
C ASN A 666 15.42 2.45 11.57
N LYS A 667 15.23 2.22 12.87
CA LYS A 667 14.97 0.88 13.40
C LYS A 667 13.67 0.27 12.88
N ALA A 668 12.60 1.07 12.78
CA ALA A 668 11.36 0.63 12.15
C ALA A 668 11.57 0.31 10.66
N LEU A 669 12.37 1.10 9.93
CA LEU A 669 12.67 0.91 8.51
C LEU A 669 13.69 -0.22 8.23
N GLU A 670 14.52 -0.59 9.20
CA GLU A 670 15.36 -1.80 9.14
C GLU A 670 14.49 -3.06 9.22
N LEU A 671 13.40 -3.01 10.00
CA LEU A 671 12.45 -4.10 10.13
C LEU A 671 11.49 -4.17 8.93
N ASP A 672 11.07 -3.01 8.42
CA ASP A 672 10.22 -2.88 7.24
C ASP A 672 10.66 -1.68 6.37
N PRO A 673 11.49 -1.92 5.33
CA PRO A 673 11.99 -0.88 4.45
C PRO A 673 10.94 -0.13 3.63
N LYS A 674 9.69 -0.63 3.56
CA LYS A 674 8.58 -0.03 2.83
C LYS A 674 7.47 0.49 3.72
N TYR A 675 7.75 0.66 5.01
CA TYR A 675 6.78 1.25 5.92
C TYR A 675 6.53 2.73 5.59
N GLY A 676 5.62 2.99 4.65
CA GLY A 676 5.37 4.30 4.04
C GLY A 676 5.05 5.37 5.07
N TYR A 677 4.25 5.02 6.09
CA TYR A 677 3.92 5.92 7.19
C TYR A 677 5.17 6.35 8.00
N ALA A 678 6.11 5.43 8.27
CA ALA A 678 7.37 5.77 8.93
C ALA A 678 8.30 6.62 8.04
N ILE A 679 8.38 6.31 6.74
CA ILE A 679 9.16 7.11 5.77
C ILE A 679 8.62 8.54 5.73
N ASN A 680 7.30 8.71 5.65
CA ASN A 680 6.63 9.99 5.60
C ASN A 680 6.93 10.82 6.86
N GLN A 681 6.81 10.22 8.03
CA GLN A 681 7.04 10.90 9.30
C GLN A 681 8.52 11.29 9.51
N LEU A 682 9.46 10.44 9.08
CA LEU A 682 10.89 10.75 9.08
C LEU A 682 11.23 11.90 8.11
N ALA A 683 10.60 11.93 6.92
CA ALA A 683 10.74 13.03 5.99
C ALA A 683 10.22 14.36 6.58
N TYR A 684 9.08 14.32 7.27
CA TYR A 684 8.57 15.48 8.02
C TYR A 684 9.53 15.92 9.14
N LEU A 685 10.16 14.99 9.86
CA LEU A 685 11.17 15.32 10.86
C LEU A 685 12.34 16.10 10.26
N TYR A 686 12.90 15.65 9.13
CA TYR A 686 13.93 16.40 8.40
C TYR A 686 13.42 17.75 7.88
N SER A 687 12.19 17.79 7.39
CA SER A 687 11.54 19.04 6.97
C SER A 687 11.50 20.05 8.13
N TYR A 688 11.09 19.63 9.34
CA TYR A 688 11.05 20.49 10.53
C TYR A 688 12.44 20.97 10.99
N GLN A 689 13.50 20.26 10.61
CA GLN A 689 14.89 20.68 10.82
C GLN A 689 15.42 21.61 9.71
N ASN A 690 14.60 21.91 8.70
CA ASN A 690 14.97 22.60 7.46
C ASN A 690 16.03 21.83 6.62
N ASP A 691 16.17 20.51 6.82
CA ASP A 691 16.95 19.62 5.95
C ASP A 691 16.06 19.19 4.78
N PHE A 692 15.78 20.14 3.88
CA PHE A 692 14.82 19.95 2.79
C PHE A 692 15.29 18.93 1.75
N ASP A 693 16.60 18.77 1.57
CA ASP A 693 17.17 17.80 0.63
C ASP A 693 16.88 16.37 1.11
N LYS A 694 17.16 16.06 2.38
CA LYS A 694 16.78 14.75 2.94
C LYS A 694 15.28 14.55 2.99
N ALA A 695 14.51 15.57 3.38
CA ALA A 695 13.05 15.46 3.37
C ALA A 695 12.52 15.07 1.98
N LEU A 696 13.01 15.74 0.92
CA LEU A 696 12.63 15.44 -0.45
C LEU A 696 13.08 14.05 -0.90
N GLU A 697 14.26 13.60 -0.49
CA GLU A 697 14.75 12.24 -0.75
C GLU A 697 13.78 11.19 -0.18
N TYR A 698 13.40 11.32 1.09
CA TYR A 698 12.49 10.37 1.73
C TYR A 698 11.06 10.44 1.18
N PHE A 699 10.53 11.63 0.85
CA PHE A 699 9.22 11.71 0.18
C PHE A 699 9.23 11.08 -1.22
N LYS A 700 10.33 11.24 -1.99
CA LYS A 700 10.49 10.55 -3.29
C LYS A 700 10.61 9.04 -3.12
N ARG A 701 11.31 8.59 -2.07
CA ARG A 701 11.37 7.16 -1.71
C ARG A 701 9.97 6.65 -1.37
N TYR A 702 9.15 7.42 -0.66
CA TYR A 702 7.77 7.03 -0.37
C TYR A 702 6.95 6.90 -1.66
N ALA A 703 7.02 7.88 -2.57
CA ALA A 703 6.33 7.81 -3.86
C ALA A 703 6.78 6.60 -4.72
N SER A 704 8.06 6.22 -4.66
CA SER A 704 8.57 5.10 -5.46
C SER A 704 8.15 3.72 -4.93
N ILE A 705 8.01 3.57 -3.62
CA ILE A 705 7.54 2.31 -3.04
C ILE A 705 6.03 2.11 -3.21
N SER A 706 5.27 3.21 -3.18
CA SER A 706 3.81 3.24 -3.29
C SER A 706 3.31 4.08 -4.48
N PRO A 707 3.56 3.65 -5.73
CA PRO A 707 3.01 4.32 -6.91
C PRO A 707 1.49 4.21 -6.87
N GLY A 708 0.81 5.35 -7.01
CA GLY A 708 -0.65 5.44 -6.91
C GLY A 708 -1.16 6.03 -5.60
N ASP A 709 -0.32 6.13 -4.56
CA ASP A 709 -0.71 6.78 -3.31
C ASP A 709 -0.67 8.31 -3.46
N ALA A 710 -1.74 9.01 -3.06
CA ALA A 710 -1.82 10.47 -3.13
C ALA A 710 -0.95 11.19 -2.08
N ASN A 711 -0.83 10.60 -0.88
CA ASN A 711 -0.14 11.19 0.27
C ASN A 711 1.32 11.63 0.02
N PRO A 712 2.22 10.84 -0.61
CA PRO A 712 3.59 11.30 -0.88
C PRO A 712 3.64 12.58 -1.72
N TYR A 713 2.69 12.78 -2.64
CA TYR A 713 2.59 13.99 -3.44
C TYR A 713 2.08 15.18 -2.63
N ASP A 714 1.08 14.97 -1.77
CA ASP A 714 0.64 16.00 -0.83
C ASP A 714 1.78 16.44 0.11
N SER A 715 2.54 15.49 0.67
CA SER A 715 3.66 15.80 1.55
C SER A 715 4.82 16.52 0.82
N MET A 716 5.09 16.19 -0.44
CA MET A 716 5.99 16.98 -1.29
C MET A 716 5.45 18.39 -1.56
N GLY A 717 4.15 18.53 -1.77
CA GLY A 717 3.48 19.82 -1.92
C GLY A 717 3.70 20.71 -0.70
N GLU A 718 3.54 20.15 0.50
CA GLU A 718 3.82 20.85 1.76
C GLU A 718 5.32 21.20 1.91
N LEU A 719 6.22 20.31 1.53
CA LEU A 719 7.67 20.58 1.54
C LEU A 719 8.01 21.76 0.62
N TYR A 720 7.51 21.75 -0.62
CA TYR A 720 7.76 22.84 -1.57
C TYR A 720 7.16 24.16 -1.10
N PHE A 721 6.00 24.14 -0.43
CA PHE A 721 5.44 25.32 0.21
C PHE A 721 6.41 25.90 1.25
N ARG A 722 7.00 25.05 2.10
CA ARG A 722 8.00 25.49 3.09
C ARG A 722 9.25 26.07 2.43
N MET A 723 9.71 25.47 1.33
CA MET A 723 10.83 25.97 0.52
C MET A 723 10.53 27.27 -0.25
N GLY A 724 9.28 27.74 -0.25
CA GLY A 724 8.85 28.93 -1.01
C GLY A 724 8.67 28.69 -2.50
N LYS A 725 8.62 27.42 -2.91
CA LYS A 725 8.43 26.96 -4.29
C LYS A 725 6.95 26.75 -4.56
N LEU A 726 6.21 27.84 -4.72
CA LEU A 726 4.75 27.83 -4.77
C LEU A 726 4.19 27.08 -6.00
N GLU A 727 4.83 27.20 -7.16
CA GLU A 727 4.41 26.50 -8.37
C GLU A 727 4.60 24.99 -8.25
N GLU A 728 5.76 24.54 -7.76
CA GLU A 728 6.01 23.12 -7.50
C GLU A 728 5.09 22.57 -6.40
N SER A 729 4.79 23.38 -5.38
CA SER A 729 3.84 23.03 -4.32
C SER A 729 2.43 22.79 -4.87
N LYS A 730 1.92 23.75 -5.65
CA LYS A 730 0.61 23.68 -6.33
C LYS A 730 0.52 22.49 -7.28
N ALA A 731 1.59 22.22 -8.05
CA ALA A 731 1.65 21.07 -8.94
C ALA A 731 1.54 19.74 -8.18
N LYS A 732 2.27 19.59 -7.06
CA LYS A 732 2.26 18.35 -6.27
C LYS A 732 0.94 18.12 -5.53
N PHE A 733 0.32 19.17 -5.01
CA PHE A 733 -1.03 19.06 -4.47
C PHE A 733 -2.07 18.69 -5.53
N THR A 734 -1.91 19.18 -6.77
CA THR A 734 -2.80 18.81 -7.88
C THR A 734 -2.62 17.35 -8.29
N GLU A 735 -1.38 16.87 -8.37
CA GLU A 735 -1.06 15.45 -8.64
C GLU A 735 -1.65 14.51 -7.58
N ALA A 736 -1.65 14.90 -6.30
CA ALA A 736 -2.34 14.15 -5.25
C ALA A 736 -3.86 14.02 -5.51
N LEU A 737 -4.50 15.10 -5.98
CA LEU A 737 -5.93 15.12 -6.31
C LEU A 737 -6.27 14.36 -7.60
N GLU A 738 -5.32 14.25 -8.55
CA GLU A 738 -5.48 13.40 -9.73
C GLU A 738 -5.51 11.91 -9.36
N LEU A 739 -4.72 11.51 -8.34
CA LEU A 739 -4.69 10.14 -7.82
C LEU A 739 -5.89 9.83 -6.91
N LYS A 740 -6.26 10.77 -6.03
CA LYS A 740 -7.38 10.63 -5.08
C LYS A 740 -8.16 11.95 -5.02
N PRO A 741 -9.27 12.10 -5.78
CA PRO A 741 -9.99 13.36 -5.91
C PRO A 741 -10.52 13.97 -4.61
N ASP A 742 -10.82 13.16 -3.60
CA ASP A 742 -11.33 13.56 -2.28
C ASP A 742 -10.22 13.75 -1.22
N PHE A 743 -8.93 13.70 -1.61
CA PHE A 743 -7.81 13.95 -0.71
C PHE A 743 -7.80 15.40 -0.20
N ASP A 744 -7.32 15.64 1.03
CA ASP A 744 -7.39 16.95 1.71
C ASP A 744 -6.35 17.98 1.19
N SER A 745 -6.16 18.09 -0.13
CA SER A 745 -5.20 19.00 -0.77
C SER A 745 -5.85 20.23 -1.42
N ALA A 746 -7.13 20.17 -1.81
CA ALA A 746 -7.76 21.23 -2.62
C ALA A 746 -7.78 22.61 -1.91
N TRP A 747 -8.02 22.63 -0.59
CA TRP A 747 -7.95 23.88 0.18
C TRP A 747 -6.51 24.42 0.29
N LYS A 748 -5.48 23.56 0.25
CA LYS A 748 -4.07 23.96 0.24
C LYS A 748 -3.71 24.65 -1.07
N VAL A 749 -4.20 24.12 -2.19
CA VAL A 749 -4.11 24.77 -3.50
C VAL A 749 -4.81 26.13 -3.47
N ALA A 750 -6.03 26.20 -2.93
CA ALA A 750 -6.75 27.47 -2.77
C ALA A 750 -5.94 28.51 -1.99
N TYR A 751 -5.26 28.09 -0.92
CA TYR A 751 -4.42 28.98 -0.13
C TYR A 751 -3.23 29.53 -0.92
N ILE A 752 -2.59 28.73 -1.76
CA ILE A 752 -1.50 29.19 -2.64
C ILE A 752 -2.02 30.21 -3.66
N PHE A 753 -3.17 29.97 -4.28
CA PHE A 753 -3.82 30.96 -5.16
C PHE A 753 -4.10 32.27 -4.41
N ALA A 754 -4.52 32.20 -3.14
CA ALA A 754 -4.75 33.39 -2.33
C ALA A 754 -3.45 34.14 -1.99
N LEU A 755 -2.31 33.45 -1.81
CA LEU A 755 -0.99 34.07 -1.66
C LEU A 755 -0.56 34.83 -2.92
N GLU A 756 -0.96 34.35 -4.09
CA GLU A 756 -0.74 35.00 -5.39
C GLU A 756 -1.76 36.14 -5.66
N GLU A 757 -2.60 36.50 -4.67
CA GLU A 757 -3.73 37.43 -4.79
C GLU A 757 -4.78 37.03 -5.85
N ASN A 758 -4.77 35.76 -6.29
CA ASN A 758 -5.74 35.19 -7.21
C ASN A 758 -6.90 34.55 -6.45
N TYR A 759 -7.73 35.41 -5.83
CA TYR A 759 -8.87 34.98 -5.03
C TYR A 759 -9.97 34.27 -5.85
N GLU A 760 -10.09 34.54 -7.15
CA GLU A 760 -11.02 33.82 -8.03
C GLU A 760 -10.59 32.36 -8.20
N GLY A 761 -9.30 32.11 -8.42
CA GLY A 761 -8.71 30.77 -8.39
C GLY A 761 -8.88 30.09 -7.03
N ALA A 762 -8.61 30.81 -5.94
CA ALA A 762 -8.79 30.30 -4.59
C ALA A 762 -10.24 29.85 -4.33
N MET A 763 -11.22 30.68 -4.70
CA MET A 763 -12.65 30.35 -4.53
C MET A 763 -13.07 29.14 -5.35
N ARG A 764 -12.57 28.97 -6.58
CA ARG A 764 -12.86 27.77 -7.39
C ARG A 764 -12.38 26.48 -6.72
N TRP A 765 -11.17 26.50 -6.16
CA TRP A 765 -10.61 25.35 -5.45
C TRP A 765 -11.32 25.06 -4.12
N VAL A 766 -11.78 26.09 -3.40
CA VAL A 766 -12.64 25.88 -2.22
C VAL A 766 -14.00 25.29 -2.60
N ASP A 767 -14.60 25.73 -3.70
CA ASP A 767 -15.87 25.16 -4.17
C ASP A 767 -15.70 23.70 -4.60
N GLN A 768 -14.59 23.36 -5.27
CA GLN A 768 -14.22 21.98 -5.55
C GLN A 768 -14.06 21.18 -4.25
N TYR A 769 -13.31 21.70 -3.27
CA TYR A 769 -13.13 21.07 -1.96
C TYR A 769 -14.48 20.74 -1.29
N ILE A 770 -15.40 21.70 -1.23
CA ILE A 770 -16.74 21.50 -0.65
C ILE A 770 -17.52 20.39 -1.37
N SER A 771 -17.34 20.25 -2.69
CA SER A 771 -18.07 19.28 -3.51
C SER A 771 -17.56 17.83 -3.38
N ILE A 772 -16.30 17.64 -3.02
CA ILE A 772 -15.63 16.32 -3.02
C ILE A 772 -15.43 15.72 -1.63
N VAL A 773 -15.40 16.55 -0.57
CA VAL A 773 -15.06 16.05 0.77
C VAL A 773 -16.13 15.13 1.35
N PRO A 774 -15.72 14.07 2.08
CA PRO A 774 -16.61 12.98 2.48
C PRO A 774 -17.48 13.29 3.70
N SER A 775 -17.13 14.28 4.53
CA SER A 775 -17.84 14.57 5.78
C SER A 775 -18.41 15.99 5.84
N ASP A 776 -19.52 16.16 6.55
CA ASP A 776 -20.12 17.48 6.78
C ASP A 776 -19.24 18.38 7.65
N ALA A 777 -18.36 17.80 8.48
CA ALA A 777 -17.35 18.56 9.22
C ALA A 777 -16.33 19.19 8.27
N MET A 778 -15.83 18.43 7.29
CA MET A 778 -14.94 18.96 6.24
C MET A 778 -15.65 19.97 5.34
N LYS A 779 -16.93 19.75 5.01
CA LYS A 779 -17.75 20.77 4.31
C LYS A 779 -17.88 22.05 5.11
N SER A 780 -18.09 21.95 6.44
CA SER A 780 -18.11 23.13 7.34
C SER A 780 -16.78 23.89 7.26
N ILE A 781 -15.64 23.19 7.27
CA ILE A 781 -14.31 23.79 7.08
C ILE A 781 -14.19 24.46 5.71
N GLY A 782 -14.69 23.83 4.64
CA GLY A 782 -14.73 24.42 3.31
C GLY A 782 -15.52 25.73 3.26
N TYR A 783 -16.71 25.75 3.89
CA TYR A 783 -17.49 26.97 4.04
C TYR A 783 -16.81 28.04 4.91
N GLN A 784 -16.03 27.64 5.92
CA GLN A 784 -15.18 28.56 6.68
C GLN A 784 -14.13 29.23 5.77
N PHE A 785 -13.38 28.47 4.96
CA PHE A 785 -12.45 29.06 3.99
C PHE A 785 -13.16 29.96 2.97
N LYS A 786 -14.31 29.53 2.46
CA LYS A 786 -15.12 30.31 1.52
C LYS A 786 -15.55 31.64 2.12
N GLY A 787 -16.09 31.62 3.34
CA GLY A 787 -16.45 32.84 4.07
C GLY A 787 -15.23 33.71 4.36
N PHE A 788 -14.12 33.10 4.75
CA PHE A 788 -12.85 33.82 4.98
C PHE A 788 -12.34 34.56 3.73
N TYR A 789 -12.38 33.95 2.54
CA TYR A 789 -12.01 34.66 1.32
C TYR A 789 -13.03 35.73 0.91
N GLN A 790 -14.33 35.48 1.10
CA GLN A 790 -15.36 36.49 0.91
C GLN A 790 -15.16 37.70 1.84
N HIS A 791 -14.74 37.47 3.08
CA HIS A 791 -14.37 38.51 4.03
C HIS A 791 -13.21 39.37 3.51
N ILE A 792 -12.11 38.75 3.03
CA ILE A 792 -10.98 39.47 2.43
C ILE A 792 -11.41 40.33 1.22
N LEU A 793 -12.31 39.79 0.39
CA LEU A 793 -12.87 40.47 -0.78
C LEU A 793 -13.83 41.61 -0.43
N GLY A 794 -14.15 41.83 0.85
CA GLY A 794 -15.10 42.85 1.29
C GLY A 794 -16.57 42.47 1.08
N ASN A 795 -16.88 41.21 0.78
CA ASN A 795 -18.23 40.69 0.63
C ASN A 795 -18.76 40.22 2.00
N LEU A 796 -18.86 41.14 2.96
CA LEU A 796 -19.09 40.82 4.37
C LEU A 796 -20.48 40.19 4.63
N GLU A 797 -21.52 40.66 3.95
CA GLU A 797 -22.86 40.09 4.04
C GLU A 797 -22.88 38.65 3.50
N GLN A 798 -22.29 38.43 2.33
CA GLN A 798 -22.21 37.10 1.74
C GLN A 798 -21.31 36.18 2.58
N SER A 799 -20.22 36.71 3.14
CA SER A 799 -19.35 36.01 4.08
C SER A 799 -20.15 35.51 5.29
N LEU A 800 -20.95 36.37 5.94
CA LEU A 800 -21.81 35.94 7.06
C LEU A 800 -22.78 34.82 6.66
N LYS A 801 -23.46 34.95 5.52
CA LYS A 801 -24.37 33.90 5.00
C LYS A 801 -23.65 32.57 4.77
N THR A 802 -22.43 32.62 4.27
CA THR A 802 -21.61 31.42 4.06
C THR A 802 -21.15 30.82 5.38
N ILE A 803 -20.77 31.67 6.35
CA ILE A 803 -20.41 31.24 7.70
C ILE A 803 -21.61 30.67 8.48
N ASP A 804 -22.83 31.17 8.23
CA ASP A 804 -24.06 30.59 8.80
C ASP A 804 -24.28 29.14 8.31
N LYS A 805 -23.97 28.84 7.04
CA LYS A 805 -24.00 27.46 6.53
C LYS A 805 -22.96 26.57 7.22
N ALA A 806 -21.76 27.10 7.46
CA ALA A 806 -20.74 26.39 8.23
C ALA A 806 -21.21 26.10 9.66
N GLU A 807 -21.90 27.05 10.29
CA GLU A 807 -22.50 26.91 11.62
C GLU A 807 -23.60 25.85 11.63
N GLU A 808 -24.51 25.85 10.65
CA GLU A 808 -25.60 24.89 10.54
C GLU A 808 -25.07 23.45 10.50
N LEU A 809 -24.06 23.19 9.66
CA LEU A 809 -23.37 21.89 9.60
C LEU A 809 -22.72 21.55 10.95
N ALA A 810 -21.95 22.47 11.53
CA ALA A 810 -21.28 22.23 12.81
C ALA A 810 -22.28 21.93 13.95
N ARG A 811 -23.44 22.60 13.96
CA ARG A 811 -24.54 22.34 14.90
C ARG A 811 -25.22 21.01 14.68
N SER A 812 -25.44 20.61 13.42
CA SER A 812 -26.03 19.31 13.08
C SER A 812 -25.16 18.14 13.58
N LEU A 813 -23.84 18.33 13.60
CA LEU A 813 -22.86 17.37 14.09
C LEU A 813 -22.68 17.39 15.61
N GLY A 814 -23.18 18.44 16.29
CA GLY A 814 -22.89 18.66 17.70
C GLY A 814 -21.41 18.98 18.00
N ASP A 815 -20.62 19.43 17.01
CA ASP A 815 -19.21 19.75 17.21
C ASP A 815 -19.04 21.15 17.79
N ASN A 816 -18.90 21.22 19.11
CA ASN A 816 -18.75 22.49 19.81
C ASN A 816 -17.46 23.26 19.45
N HIS A 817 -16.41 22.58 19.00
CA HIS A 817 -15.18 23.25 18.60
C HIS A 817 -15.36 23.95 17.25
N LEU A 818 -15.97 23.30 16.25
CA LEU A 818 -16.29 23.94 14.97
C LEU A 818 -17.26 25.12 15.15
N ILE A 819 -18.27 24.98 16.02
CA ILE A 819 -19.18 26.08 16.35
C ILE A 819 -18.40 27.26 16.95
N ASP A 820 -17.47 27.02 17.89
CA ASP A 820 -16.66 28.08 18.50
C ASP A 820 -15.77 28.81 17.47
N VAL A 821 -15.21 28.09 16.50
CA VAL A 821 -14.42 28.66 15.41
C VAL A 821 -15.29 29.56 14.52
N VAL A 822 -16.47 29.08 14.12
CA VAL A 822 -17.42 29.85 13.31
C VAL A 822 -17.88 31.12 14.04
N LEU A 823 -18.24 31.01 15.32
CA LEU A 823 -18.62 32.16 16.13
C LEU A 823 -17.48 33.18 16.24
N ARG A 824 -16.22 32.72 16.34
CA ARG A 824 -15.04 33.60 16.34
C ARG A 824 -14.90 34.35 15.01
N MET A 825 -15.13 33.69 13.88
CA MET A 825 -15.04 34.32 12.56
C MET A 825 -16.06 35.44 12.39
N LYS A 826 -17.29 35.25 12.90
CA LYS A 826 -18.31 36.31 12.92
C LYS A 826 -17.85 37.55 13.68
N LEU A 827 -17.12 37.39 14.79
CA LEU A 827 -16.55 38.54 15.53
C LEU A 827 -15.67 39.39 14.62
N TRP A 828 -14.77 38.75 13.88
CA TRP A 828 -13.83 39.45 13.03
C TRP A 828 -14.51 40.12 11.84
N ILE A 829 -15.52 39.48 11.24
CA ILE A 829 -16.31 40.10 10.17
C ILE A 829 -17.02 41.36 10.70
N TYR A 830 -17.67 41.31 11.86
CA TYR A 830 -18.33 42.51 12.44
C TYR A 830 -17.34 43.59 12.88
N TYR A 831 -16.16 43.20 13.37
CA TYR A 831 -15.08 44.13 13.71
C TYR A 831 -14.60 44.92 12.48
N GLU A 832 -14.39 44.24 11.37
CA GLU A 832 -13.99 44.85 10.10
C GLU A 832 -15.10 45.71 9.50
N TRP A 833 -16.35 45.23 9.54
CA TRP A 833 -17.50 46.00 9.08
C TRP A 833 -17.73 47.28 9.89
N GLY A 834 -17.18 47.35 11.12
CA GLY A 834 -17.40 48.46 12.03
C GLY A 834 -18.79 48.46 12.68
N LYS A 835 -19.46 47.29 12.71
CA LYS A 835 -20.75 47.07 13.37
C LYS A 835 -20.54 46.72 14.84
N THR A 836 -20.19 47.70 15.67
CA THR A 836 -19.77 47.48 17.06
C THR A 836 -20.84 46.86 17.96
N GLU A 837 -22.12 47.15 17.74
CA GLU A 837 -23.24 46.53 18.46
C GLU A 837 -23.35 45.03 18.15
N PHE A 838 -23.37 44.66 16.86
CA PHE A 838 -23.37 43.25 16.43
C PHE A 838 -22.13 42.50 16.90
N LEU A 839 -20.96 43.16 16.90
CA LEU A 839 -19.73 42.60 17.46
C LEU A 839 -19.89 42.31 18.95
N ARG A 840 -20.43 43.25 19.73
CA ARG A 840 -20.69 43.09 21.16
C ARG A 840 -21.61 41.89 21.43
N ASP A 841 -22.70 41.77 20.70
CA ASP A 841 -23.64 40.66 20.81
C ASP A 841 -22.99 39.33 20.43
N SER A 842 -22.17 39.32 19.40
CA SER A 842 -21.46 38.12 18.96
C SER A 842 -20.39 37.67 19.96
N ILE A 843 -19.67 38.60 20.61
CA ILE A 843 -18.74 38.30 21.70
C ILE A 843 -19.50 37.60 22.83
N LYS A 844 -20.61 38.19 23.26
CA LYS A 844 -21.47 37.62 24.30
C LYS A 844 -21.96 36.22 23.92
N ALA A 845 -22.53 36.05 22.73
CA ALA A 845 -23.03 34.77 22.25
C ALA A 845 -21.95 33.67 22.24
N ARG A 846 -20.73 34.00 21.78
CA ARG A 846 -19.61 33.07 21.80
C ARG A 846 -19.19 32.71 23.23
N MET A 847 -19.08 33.70 24.13
CA MET A 847 -18.67 33.44 25.52
C MET A 847 -19.72 32.62 26.28
N ASP A 848 -21.01 32.93 26.10
CA ASP A 848 -22.12 32.16 26.67
C ASP A 848 -22.10 30.71 26.15
N PHE A 849 -21.86 30.52 24.85
CA PHE A 849 -21.71 29.20 24.25
C PHE A 849 -20.52 28.42 24.82
N ARG A 850 -19.35 29.05 24.96
CA ARG A 850 -18.15 28.41 25.52
C ARG A 850 -18.33 27.99 26.96
N THR A 851 -18.96 28.84 27.77
CA THR A 851 -19.27 28.56 29.17
C THR A 851 -20.29 27.43 29.30
N LYS A 852 -21.38 27.48 28.53
CA LYS A 852 -22.42 26.44 28.55
C LYS A 852 -21.90 25.06 28.17
N ASN A 853 -20.98 24.98 27.21
CA ASN A 853 -20.47 23.72 26.67
C ASN A 853 -19.10 23.31 27.23
N ASN A 854 -18.62 23.97 28.28
CA ASN A 854 -17.33 23.68 28.93
C ASN A 854 -16.15 23.58 27.95
N ILE A 855 -16.09 24.48 26.95
CA ILE A 855 -15.06 24.43 25.89
C ILE A 855 -13.65 24.63 26.45
N SER A 856 -13.53 25.43 27.50
CA SER A 856 -12.30 25.62 28.26
C SER A 856 -12.65 26.00 29.69
N SER A 857 -11.65 26.10 30.57
CA SER A 857 -11.87 26.52 31.96
C SER A 857 -12.53 27.89 32.03
N GLU A 858 -13.28 28.13 33.11
CA GLU A 858 -13.92 29.43 33.39
C GLU A 858 -12.90 30.58 33.36
N LYS A 859 -11.70 30.35 33.91
CA LYS A 859 -10.59 31.31 33.88
C LYS A 859 -10.19 31.68 32.44
N LEU A 860 -10.02 30.68 31.57
CA LEU A 860 -9.66 30.91 30.16
C LEU A 860 -10.80 31.62 29.41
N ASN A 861 -12.06 31.28 29.68
CA ASN A 861 -13.21 31.97 29.10
C ASN A 861 -13.26 33.45 29.54
N THR A 862 -13.00 33.74 30.81
CA THR A 862 -12.92 35.11 31.32
C THR A 862 -11.80 35.90 30.65
N MET A 863 -10.60 35.32 30.54
CA MET A 863 -9.49 35.98 29.84
C MET A 863 -9.79 36.25 28.35
N LEU A 864 -10.39 35.28 27.65
CA LEU A 864 -10.82 35.47 26.25
C LEU A 864 -11.87 36.57 26.13
N SER A 865 -12.86 36.58 27.03
CA SER A 865 -13.89 37.61 27.07
C SER A 865 -13.27 39.00 27.21
N ASP A 866 -12.37 39.17 28.19
CA ASP A 866 -11.67 40.43 28.42
C ASP A 866 -10.76 40.83 27.25
N PHE A 867 -10.15 39.87 26.57
CA PHE A 867 -9.43 40.11 25.33
C PHE A 867 -10.33 40.71 24.24
N TYR A 868 -11.43 40.04 23.88
CA TYR A 868 -12.32 40.52 22.81
C TYR A 868 -12.99 41.84 23.16
N TYR A 869 -13.47 42.00 24.40
CA TYR A 869 -14.03 43.27 24.84
C TYR A 869 -12.97 44.38 24.94
N GLY A 870 -11.72 44.06 25.28
CA GLY A 870 -10.61 45.02 25.28
C GLY A 870 -10.30 45.52 23.87
N VAL A 871 -10.28 44.62 22.87
CA VAL A 871 -10.14 44.98 21.46
C VAL A 871 -11.31 45.85 20.99
N LEU A 872 -12.55 45.53 21.39
CA LEU A 872 -13.73 46.35 21.12
C LEU A 872 -13.64 47.74 21.79
N ASP A 873 -13.22 47.78 23.06
CA ASP A 873 -13.05 49.04 23.81
C ASP A 873 -12.06 49.96 23.09
N LEU A 874 -10.93 49.44 22.60
CA LEU A 874 -9.96 50.20 21.82
C LEU A 874 -10.55 50.68 20.48
N LYS A 875 -11.33 49.85 19.79
CA LYS A 875 -12.03 50.23 18.54
C LYS A 875 -13.01 51.40 18.76
N GLU A 876 -13.62 51.49 19.94
CA GLU A 876 -14.52 52.58 20.34
C GLU A 876 -13.79 53.75 21.02
N GLY A 877 -12.46 53.73 21.12
CA GLY A 877 -11.64 54.77 21.77
C GLY A 877 -11.71 54.76 23.31
N ARG A 878 -12.23 53.70 23.93
CA ARG A 878 -12.40 53.54 25.38
C ARG A 878 -11.15 52.96 26.05
N ILE A 879 -10.01 53.63 25.90
CA ILE A 879 -8.68 53.18 26.36
C ILE A 879 -8.66 52.79 27.85
N LYS A 880 -9.29 53.59 28.73
CA LYS A 880 -9.37 53.30 30.17
C LYS A 880 -10.07 51.95 30.47
N SER A 881 -11.11 51.63 29.71
CA SER A 881 -11.85 50.37 29.84
C SER A 881 -10.98 49.19 29.39
N ALA A 882 -10.30 49.30 28.25
CA ALA A 882 -9.36 48.28 27.78
C ALA A 882 -8.23 48.02 28.80
N LYS A 883 -7.68 49.09 29.41
CA LYS A 883 -6.66 48.98 30.47
C LYS A 883 -7.18 48.27 31.72
N SER A 884 -8.43 48.52 32.11
CA SER A 884 -9.06 47.83 33.23
C SER A 884 -9.19 46.32 32.99
N ARG A 885 -9.55 45.91 31.76
CA ARG A 885 -9.62 44.50 31.36
C ARG A 885 -8.25 43.84 31.36
N LEU A 886 -7.24 44.54 30.82
CA LEU A 886 -5.87 44.05 30.86
C LEU A 886 -5.38 43.83 32.30
N ALA A 887 -5.70 44.74 33.21
CA ALA A 887 -5.38 44.59 34.63
C ALA A 887 -6.09 43.37 35.27
N ALA A 888 -7.33 43.07 34.86
CA ALA A 888 -8.07 41.88 35.30
C ALA A 888 -7.49 40.57 34.74
N MET A 889 -6.93 40.59 33.53
CA MET A 889 -6.26 39.43 32.93
C MET A 889 -4.91 39.11 33.60
N LYS A 890 -4.17 40.14 34.05
CA LYS A 890 -2.80 39.99 34.59
C LYS A 890 -2.64 38.95 35.72
N PRO A 891 -3.48 38.92 36.79
CA PRO A 891 -3.34 37.92 37.85
C PRO A 891 -3.64 36.49 37.36
N LEU A 892 -4.38 36.34 36.26
CA LEU A 892 -4.69 35.02 35.69
C LEU A 892 -3.50 34.44 34.91
N LEU A 893 -2.50 35.26 34.54
CA LEU A 893 -1.31 34.84 33.79
C LEU A 893 -0.34 33.96 34.60
N SER A 894 -0.24 34.16 35.92
CA SER A 894 0.73 33.42 36.76
C SER A 894 0.38 31.94 36.93
N ASP A 895 -0.86 31.57 36.66
CA ASP A 895 -1.38 30.21 36.80
C ASP A 895 -1.25 29.39 35.50
N LEU A 896 -0.80 30.01 34.40
CA LEU A 896 -0.71 29.43 33.07
C LEU A 896 0.57 28.56 32.94
N LYS A 897 0.43 27.24 32.73
CA LYS A 897 1.52 26.22 32.69
C LYS A 897 1.55 25.31 31.44
N SER A 898 0.58 25.40 30.52
CA SER A 898 0.33 24.50 29.38
C SER A 898 0.60 25.15 27.99
N GLU A 899 0.20 24.49 26.89
CA GLU A 899 0.25 25.05 25.53
C GLU A 899 -0.87 26.06 25.25
N GLU A 900 -2.11 25.80 25.72
CA GLU A 900 -3.25 26.75 25.65
C GLU A 900 -2.92 28.08 26.37
N ASP A 901 -2.05 27.97 27.35
CA ASP A 901 -1.52 29.05 28.16
C ASP A 901 -0.57 29.99 27.39
N LYS A 902 0.09 29.49 26.32
CA LYS A 902 0.87 30.33 25.40
C LYS A 902 -0.04 31.14 24.48
N ASP A 903 -1.11 30.55 23.98
CA ASP A 903 -2.13 31.24 23.15
C ASP A 903 -2.75 32.41 23.93
N MET A 904 -3.04 32.17 25.22
CA MET A 904 -3.59 33.19 26.10
C MET A 904 -2.59 34.29 26.42
N LYS A 905 -1.33 33.92 26.72
CA LYS A 905 -0.25 34.89 26.91
C LYS A 905 -0.06 35.77 25.67
N SER A 906 -0.13 35.17 24.49
CA SER A 906 -0.03 35.86 23.21
C SER A 906 -1.18 36.85 23.01
N SER A 907 -2.42 36.45 23.34
CA SER A 907 -3.59 37.34 23.29
C SER A 907 -3.50 38.51 24.28
N TYR A 908 -3.02 38.25 25.50
CA TYR A 908 -2.73 39.29 26.50
C TYR A 908 -1.68 40.28 26.00
N ASP A 909 -0.54 39.78 25.49
CA ASP A 909 0.55 40.64 25.00
C ASP A 909 0.12 41.48 23.81
N TYR A 910 -0.72 40.91 22.94
CA TYR A 910 -1.33 41.66 21.84
C TYR A 910 -2.19 42.81 22.37
N LEU A 911 -3.17 42.54 23.24
CA LEU A 911 -4.00 43.59 23.82
C LEU A 911 -3.15 44.63 24.58
N TYR A 912 -2.15 44.20 25.33
CA TYR A 912 -1.25 45.12 26.05
C TYR A 912 -0.51 46.04 25.10
N SER A 913 0.05 45.49 24.01
CA SER A 913 0.73 46.28 22.99
C SER A 913 -0.21 47.29 22.32
N MET A 914 -1.47 46.92 22.05
CA MET A 914 -2.46 47.84 21.49
C MET A 914 -2.86 48.96 22.47
N VAL A 915 -2.99 48.65 23.77
CA VAL A 915 -3.27 49.66 24.80
C VAL A 915 -2.11 50.66 24.89
N LEU A 916 -0.86 50.17 24.95
CA LEU A 916 0.33 51.04 24.97
C LEU A 916 0.41 51.91 23.72
N LEU A 917 0.10 51.34 22.55
CA LEU A 917 0.08 52.09 21.31
C LEU A 917 -0.99 53.20 21.34
N ALA A 918 -2.20 52.90 21.82
CA ALA A 918 -3.28 53.88 21.98
C ALA A 918 -2.97 54.96 23.03
N GLU A 919 -2.12 54.67 24.02
CA GLU A 919 -1.60 55.64 25.00
C GLU A 919 -0.41 56.46 24.47
N GLY A 920 0.10 56.16 23.26
CA GLY A 920 1.26 56.83 22.65
C GLY A 920 2.63 56.27 23.09
N SER A 921 2.66 55.21 23.89
CA SER A 921 3.88 54.54 24.37
C SER A 921 4.44 53.56 23.33
N VAL A 922 4.80 54.06 22.14
CA VAL A 922 5.13 53.23 20.97
C VAL A 922 6.30 52.27 21.22
N ASP A 923 7.41 52.74 21.80
CA ASP A 923 8.60 51.90 21.98
C ASP A 923 8.35 50.73 22.94
N GLU A 924 7.56 50.97 23.99
CA GLU A 924 7.10 49.91 24.90
C GLU A 924 6.14 48.95 24.21
N ALA A 925 5.21 49.47 23.39
CA ALA A 925 4.27 48.67 22.62
C ALA A 925 5.01 47.69 21.68
N VAL A 926 6.02 48.17 20.95
CA VAL A 926 6.90 47.37 20.09
C VAL A 926 7.68 46.34 20.89
N ALA A 927 8.22 46.72 22.06
CA ALA A 927 8.97 45.80 22.91
C ALA A 927 8.11 44.67 23.49
N VAL A 928 6.85 44.95 23.85
CA VAL A 928 5.88 43.94 24.29
C VAL A 928 5.49 43.03 23.12
N TYR A 929 5.12 43.61 21.98
CA TYR A 929 4.70 42.85 20.81
C TYR A 929 5.81 41.92 20.30
N LYS A 930 7.07 42.37 20.30
CA LYS A 930 8.23 41.56 19.90
C LYS A 930 8.46 40.33 20.78
N LYS A 931 8.04 40.36 22.05
CA LYS A 931 8.17 39.22 22.99
C LYS A 931 7.00 38.24 22.89
N ARG A 932 6.00 38.55 22.08
CA ARG A 932 4.79 37.74 21.93
C ARG A 932 5.16 36.36 21.36
N PRO A 933 4.62 35.27 21.93
CA PRO A 933 4.76 33.94 21.33
C PRO A 933 4.25 33.92 19.90
N SER A 934 5.08 33.44 18.96
CA SER A 934 4.70 33.21 17.57
C SER A 934 4.05 31.82 17.42
N PHE A 935 3.07 31.73 16.53
CA PHE A 935 2.42 30.48 16.16
C PHE A 935 2.56 30.27 14.66
N PRO A 936 3.44 29.37 14.20
CA PRO A 936 3.57 29.09 12.78
C PRO A 936 2.28 28.50 12.23
N MET A 937 2.05 28.67 10.92
CA MET A 937 0.99 27.95 10.24
C MET A 937 1.34 26.48 10.14
N SER A 938 0.32 25.63 10.20
CA SER A 938 0.48 24.18 10.10
C SER A 938 -0.63 23.60 9.26
N PHE A 939 -0.28 22.86 8.19
CA PHE A 939 -1.26 22.13 7.38
C PHE A 939 -1.97 21.02 8.16
N ARG A 940 -1.50 20.69 9.37
CA ARG A 940 -2.21 19.83 10.31
C ARG A 940 -3.40 20.51 10.99
N SER A 941 -3.59 21.83 10.81
CA SER A 941 -4.70 22.58 11.41
C SER A 941 -5.19 23.68 10.47
N HIS A 942 -6.33 23.45 9.80
CA HIS A 942 -7.02 24.46 8.98
C HIS A 942 -7.27 25.76 9.75
N VAL A 943 -7.62 25.63 11.03
CA VAL A 943 -7.89 26.76 11.95
C VAL A 943 -6.65 27.65 12.12
N SER A 944 -5.43 27.09 12.02
CA SER A 944 -4.20 27.87 12.13
C SER A 944 -4.04 28.87 10.99
N PHE A 945 -4.42 28.50 9.76
CA PHE A 945 -4.35 29.38 8.59
C PHE A 945 -5.34 30.53 8.70
N ILE A 946 -6.61 30.24 9.04
CA ILE A 946 -7.62 31.30 9.24
C ILE A 946 -7.20 32.22 10.41
N ARG A 947 -6.65 31.66 11.49
CA ARG A 947 -6.18 32.40 12.67
C ARG A 947 -4.96 33.26 12.39
N ARG A 948 -4.01 32.80 11.58
CA ARG A 948 -2.79 33.56 11.27
C ARG A 948 -3.07 34.75 10.38
N ASN A 949 -4.08 34.65 9.53
CA ASN A 949 -4.45 35.68 8.55
C ASN A 949 -5.51 36.67 9.07
N VAL A 950 -5.48 36.94 10.37
CA VAL A 950 -6.36 37.92 10.97
C VAL A 950 -5.84 39.35 10.62
N PRO A 951 -6.67 40.25 10.06
CA PRO A 951 -6.21 41.44 9.32
C PRO A 951 -5.34 42.47 10.06
N PHE A 952 -5.38 42.52 11.39
CA PHE A 952 -4.77 43.58 12.21
C PHE A 952 -3.58 43.13 13.06
N ASP A 953 -3.25 41.84 13.00
CA ASP A 953 -2.08 41.32 13.71
C ASP A 953 -0.78 41.58 12.92
N ALA A 954 -0.78 41.31 11.62
CA ALA A 954 0.41 41.32 10.78
C ALA A 954 1.05 42.71 10.58
N ASP A 955 0.28 43.80 10.63
CA ASP A 955 0.78 45.16 10.36
C ASP A 955 1.02 46.01 11.61
N PHE A 956 1.07 45.40 12.79
CA PHE A 956 1.30 46.09 14.06
C PHE A 956 2.55 47.00 14.03
N TYR A 957 3.68 46.51 13.52
CA TYR A 957 4.91 47.32 13.45
C TYR A 957 4.74 48.54 12.54
N ALA A 958 4.06 48.38 11.41
CA ALA A 958 3.81 49.49 10.49
C ALA A 958 2.91 50.55 11.15
N GLN A 959 1.85 50.13 11.85
CA GLN A 959 1.00 51.01 12.63
C GLN A 959 1.77 51.71 13.75
N ALA A 960 2.62 50.99 14.49
CA ALA A 960 3.44 51.54 15.56
C ALA A 960 4.40 52.64 15.05
N PHE A 961 5.12 52.39 13.95
CA PHE A 961 5.99 53.41 13.35
C PHE A 961 5.21 54.60 12.82
N GLN A 962 4.01 54.39 12.27
CA GLN A 962 3.14 55.47 11.82
C GLN A 962 2.72 56.38 12.99
N GLU A 963 2.26 55.82 14.11
CA GLU A 963 1.89 56.59 15.31
C GLU A 963 3.07 57.36 15.91
N LYS A 964 4.30 56.83 15.76
CA LYS A 964 5.53 57.53 16.16
C LYS A 964 5.93 58.67 15.20
N GLY A 965 5.28 58.79 14.05
CA GLY A 965 5.67 59.70 12.96
C GLY A 965 6.87 59.22 12.14
N GLU A 966 7.32 57.98 12.32
CA GLU A 966 8.41 57.36 11.58
C GLU A 966 7.92 56.78 10.23
N ILE A 967 7.31 57.63 9.40
CA ILE A 967 6.59 57.24 8.17
C ILE A 967 7.43 56.36 7.22
N ASN A 968 8.73 56.62 7.08
CA ASN A 968 9.59 55.80 6.22
C ASN A 968 9.73 54.37 6.73
N LYS A 969 9.80 54.16 8.06
CA LYS A 969 9.83 52.82 8.64
C LYS A 969 8.47 52.14 8.52
N ALA A 970 7.38 52.88 8.68
CA ALA A 970 6.03 52.35 8.45
C ALA A 970 5.85 51.84 7.01
N ILE A 971 6.27 52.63 6.01
CA ILE A 971 6.26 52.22 4.60
C ILE A 971 7.10 50.96 4.40
N ALA A 972 8.33 50.92 4.94
CA ALA A 972 9.21 49.78 4.79
C ALA A 972 8.62 48.48 5.40
N GLU A 973 7.92 48.56 6.54
CA GLU A 973 7.24 47.40 7.11
C GLU A 973 6.05 46.93 6.26
N TYR A 974 5.26 47.83 5.67
CA TYR A 974 4.21 47.42 4.73
C TYR A 974 4.78 46.81 3.43
N GLU A 975 5.82 47.42 2.85
CA GLU A 975 6.52 46.87 1.67
C GLU A 975 7.09 45.48 1.96
N LYS A 976 7.64 45.27 3.16
CA LYS A 976 8.11 43.96 3.63
C LYS A 976 6.99 42.93 3.73
N LEU A 977 5.81 43.32 4.24
CA LEU A 977 4.66 42.41 4.34
C LEU A 977 4.09 42.00 2.96
N MET A 978 4.22 42.85 1.94
CA MET A 978 3.81 42.54 0.57
C MET A 978 4.84 41.72 -0.20
N THR A 979 6.10 41.74 0.23
CA THR A 979 7.18 41.06 -0.47
C THR A 979 7.16 39.59 -0.09
N PHE A 980 6.95 38.71 -1.06
CA PHE A 980 7.03 37.27 -0.84
C PHE A 980 8.43 36.89 -0.34
N ASN A 981 8.51 36.42 0.91
CA ASN A 981 9.76 35.97 1.50
C ASN A 981 9.94 34.47 1.22
N SER A 982 10.70 34.11 0.18
CA SER A 982 11.00 32.71 -0.14
C SER A 982 11.70 31.97 0.99
N GLU A 983 12.49 32.68 1.82
CA GLU A 983 13.26 32.10 2.93
C GLU A 983 12.41 31.82 4.19
N ALA A 984 11.17 32.32 4.28
CA ALA A 984 10.28 32.07 5.41
C ALA A 984 9.75 30.62 5.40
N THR A 985 10.30 29.73 6.23
CA THR A 985 10.05 28.29 6.12
C THR A 985 8.71 27.80 6.67
N GLU A 986 8.04 28.58 7.53
CA GLU A 986 6.81 28.15 8.23
C GLU A 986 5.67 29.17 8.23
N ASP A 987 5.97 30.46 8.07
CA ASP A 987 4.98 31.52 8.22
C ASP A 987 4.84 32.36 6.95
N ARG A 988 3.84 32.03 6.15
CA ARG A 988 3.44 32.67 4.88
C ARG A 988 2.01 33.22 4.95
N PRO A 989 1.75 34.32 5.70
CA PRO A 989 0.42 34.89 5.79
C PRO A 989 0.03 35.59 4.47
N LEU A 990 -1.26 35.60 4.17
CA LEU A 990 -1.89 36.41 3.15
C LEU A 990 -1.71 37.90 3.47
N PHE A 991 -1.39 38.69 2.46
CA PHE A 991 -1.39 40.14 2.60
C PHE A 991 -2.82 40.69 2.51
N HIS A 992 -3.31 41.32 3.58
CA HIS A 992 -4.67 41.84 3.60
C HIS A 992 -4.80 43.11 2.73
N PRO A 993 -5.86 43.28 1.92
CA PRO A 993 -6.06 44.47 1.09
C PRO A 993 -6.11 45.79 1.88
N LEU A 994 -6.48 45.74 3.15
CA LEU A 994 -6.41 46.88 4.06
C LEU A 994 -4.98 47.44 4.21
N GLY A 995 -3.96 46.58 4.15
CA GLY A 995 -2.56 46.97 4.15
C GLY A 995 -2.20 47.81 2.91
N ARG A 996 -2.70 47.44 1.72
CA ARG A 996 -2.52 48.24 0.48
C ARG A 996 -3.11 49.63 0.64
N PHE A 997 -4.33 49.72 1.17
CA PHE A 997 -4.98 51.00 1.45
C PHE A 997 -4.19 51.86 2.44
N ARG A 998 -3.70 51.28 3.54
CA ARG A 998 -2.91 51.99 4.55
C ARG A 998 -1.57 52.47 3.97
N LEU A 999 -0.89 51.64 3.20
CA LEU A 999 0.33 52.01 2.49
C LEU A 999 0.10 53.13 1.47
N ALA A 1000 -1.00 53.08 0.72
CA ALA A 1000 -1.38 54.14 -0.23
C ALA A 1000 -1.50 55.51 0.46
N LYS A 1001 -2.11 55.55 1.66
CA LYS A 1001 -2.20 56.77 2.48
C LYS A 1001 -0.83 57.29 2.92
N LEU A 1002 0.10 56.41 3.28
CA LEU A 1002 1.46 56.81 3.66
C LEU A 1002 2.26 57.36 2.47
N TYR A 1003 2.12 56.77 1.28
CA TYR A 1003 2.70 57.33 0.07
C TYR A 1003 2.10 58.68 -0.29
N GLU A 1004 0.78 58.84 -0.14
CA GLU A 1004 0.08 60.11 -0.35
C GLU A 1004 0.61 61.20 0.60
N GLU A 1005 0.77 60.88 1.89
CA GLU A 1005 1.36 61.77 2.91
C GLU A 1005 2.79 62.18 2.57
N LYS A 1006 3.57 61.28 1.96
CA LYS A 1006 4.94 61.53 1.49
C LYS A 1006 5.02 62.27 0.15
N GLY A 1007 3.90 62.53 -0.50
CA GLY A 1007 3.86 63.11 -1.85
C GLY A 1007 4.27 62.15 -2.97
N GLN A 1008 4.33 60.85 -2.70
CA GLN A 1008 4.63 59.80 -3.70
C GLN A 1008 3.36 59.36 -4.43
N TYR A 1009 2.72 60.29 -5.15
CA TYR A 1009 1.36 60.10 -5.70
C TYR A 1009 1.23 58.94 -6.68
N THR A 1010 2.23 58.69 -7.53
CA THR A 1010 2.21 57.53 -8.45
C THR A 1010 2.12 56.20 -7.70
N LYS A 1011 2.91 56.04 -6.63
CA LYS A 1011 2.85 54.83 -5.79
C LYS A 1011 1.54 54.74 -5.00
N ALA A 1012 1.03 55.88 -4.52
CA ALA A 1012 -0.26 55.93 -3.84
C ALA A 1012 -1.41 55.48 -4.76
N ILE A 1013 -1.44 55.99 -6.00
CA ILE A 1013 -2.41 55.60 -7.04
C ILE A 1013 -2.34 54.09 -7.28
N GLU A 1014 -1.15 53.54 -7.53
CA GLU A 1014 -0.96 52.10 -7.77
C GLU A 1014 -1.52 51.24 -6.63
N GLN A 1015 -1.24 51.61 -5.37
CA GLN A 1015 -1.71 50.85 -4.22
C GLN A 1015 -3.22 50.99 -3.99
N TYR A 1016 -3.82 52.15 -4.23
CA TYR A 1016 -5.27 52.32 -4.21
C TYR A 1016 -5.95 51.49 -5.30
N GLU A 1017 -5.42 51.48 -6.52
CA GLU A 1017 -5.96 50.68 -7.63
C GLU A 1017 -5.92 49.18 -7.31
N LYS A 1018 -4.78 48.67 -6.82
CA LYS A 1018 -4.67 47.26 -6.42
C LYS A 1018 -5.63 46.88 -5.29
N ALA A 1019 -5.78 47.74 -4.27
CA ALA A 1019 -6.75 47.50 -3.20
C ALA A 1019 -8.19 47.45 -3.72
N LEU A 1020 -8.54 48.38 -4.62
CA LEU A 1020 -9.87 48.47 -5.21
C LEU A 1020 -10.17 47.36 -6.23
N GLU A 1021 -9.16 46.81 -6.90
CA GLU A 1021 -9.34 45.64 -7.77
C GLU A 1021 -9.77 44.41 -6.96
N VAL A 1022 -9.16 44.18 -5.79
CA VAL A 1022 -9.58 43.11 -4.87
C VAL A 1022 -11.00 43.37 -4.33
N TRP A 1023 -11.31 44.64 -4.00
CA TRP A 1023 -12.62 45.08 -3.49
C TRP A 1023 -13.63 45.48 -4.58
N LYS A 1024 -13.43 45.08 -5.85
CA LYS A 1024 -14.29 45.52 -6.97
C LYS A 1024 -15.76 45.15 -6.80
N ASN A 1025 -16.02 44.08 -6.06
CA ASN A 1025 -17.36 43.56 -5.77
C ASN A 1025 -17.76 43.71 -4.30
N ALA A 1026 -16.99 44.45 -3.50
CA ALA A 1026 -17.22 44.59 -2.07
C ALA A 1026 -18.59 45.22 -1.75
N ASP A 1027 -19.11 44.94 -0.57
CA ASP A 1027 -20.42 45.45 -0.13
C ASP A 1027 -20.47 46.98 -0.17
N LYS A 1028 -21.63 47.53 -0.54
CA LYS A 1028 -21.87 48.98 -0.51
C LYS A 1028 -21.85 49.50 0.93
N GLY A 1029 -21.32 50.70 1.14
CA GLY A 1029 -21.26 51.34 2.46
C GLY A 1029 -20.02 51.02 3.29
N LEU A 1030 -19.05 50.27 2.74
CA LEU A 1030 -17.77 50.05 3.40
C LEU A 1030 -16.93 51.33 3.37
N LYS A 1031 -16.81 51.98 4.54
CA LYS A 1031 -16.11 53.28 4.68
C LYS A 1031 -14.70 53.28 4.11
N THR A 1032 -13.96 52.18 4.25
CA THR A 1032 -12.59 52.03 3.73
C THR A 1032 -12.56 52.01 2.22
N VAL A 1033 -13.49 51.28 1.57
CA VAL A 1033 -13.61 51.21 0.11
C VAL A 1033 -14.03 52.58 -0.45
N GLU A 1034 -15.03 53.22 0.16
CA GLU A 1034 -15.48 54.56 -0.23
C GLU A 1034 -14.38 55.62 -0.06
N GLU A 1035 -13.60 55.55 1.01
CA GLU A 1035 -12.44 56.44 1.20
C GLU A 1035 -11.36 56.19 0.15
N ALA A 1036 -11.03 54.92 -0.15
CA ALA A 1036 -10.07 54.57 -1.18
C ALA A 1036 -10.48 55.09 -2.57
N GLN A 1037 -11.76 54.92 -2.95
CA GLN A 1037 -12.31 55.44 -4.21
C GLN A 1037 -12.23 56.96 -4.27
N ARG A 1038 -12.63 57.66 -3.20
CA ARG A 1038 -12.59 59.13 -3.12
C ARG A 1038 -11.17 59.67 -3.23
N ARG A 1039 -10.21 59.07 -2.52
CA ARG A 1039 -8.80 59.47 -2.55
C ARG A 1039 -8.15 59.20 -3.90
N LEU A 1040 -8.42 58.05 -4.50
CA LEU A 1040 -7.94 57.73 -5.84
C LEU A 1040 -8.47 58.73 -6.88
N ALA A 1041 -9.76 59.06 -6.83
CA ALA A 1041 -10.36 60.06 -7.73
C ALA A 1041 -9.69 61.44 -7.57
N ALA A 1042 -9.48 61.87 -6.32
CA ALA A 1042 -8.78 63.13 -6.02
C ALA A 1042 -7.35 63.14 -6.57
N LEU A 1043 -6.61 62.04 -6.41
CA LEU A 1043 -5.23 61.91 -6.91
C LEU A 1043 -5.16 61.86 -8.43
N LYS A 1044 -6.10 61.20 -9.11
CA LYS A 1044 -6.18 61.18 -10.58
C LYS A 1044 -6.58 62.52 -11.20
N SER A 1045 -7.27 63.35 -10.43
CA SER A 1045 -7.67 64.70 -10.85
C SER A 1045 -6.60 65.77 -10.64
N ARG A 1046 -5.52 65.42 -9.93
CA ARG A 1046 -4.39 66.30 -9.59
C ARG A 1046 -3.25 66.08 -10.56
#